data_AF-A0A442B8J2-F1
#
_entry.id   AF-A0A442B8J2-F1
#
_cell.length_a   1.000
_cell.length_b   1.000
_cell.length_c   1.000
_cell.angle_alpha   90.00
_cell.angle_beta   90.00
_cell.angle_gamma   90.00
#
_symmetry.space_group_name_H-M   'P 1'
#
loop_
_entity.id
_entity.type
_entity.pdbx_description
1 polymer ?
#
loop_
_entity_poly.entity_id
_entity_poly.type
_entity_poly.pdbx_seq_one_letter_code
_entity_poly.pdbx_strand_id
1 'polypeptide(L)'
;MNENPSPEQLRDASAQLADQAALKSRAKTKAAKTKRAKRTCIMVLGMHRSGTSALTRAISLLGAELPKNLLGANPSNPTGHWEPSRLLDLHEKMLAEADSSWDDWRSFEQSALGASRLRSYKAEIAKLIDEEFGRAPLFLLKEPRISRFVPLYADVLKRMNVDVSYILTQRNPLAVFASLEKRDGFTSGFSALLWLRHELDAEHATRGKRRVLLSYEALMQDWRPKIDKIAAALNIDWPRPVDEAASEIDAHLSQEHQHHIAGEAQLFADERIALWVKDVYAAFSALRQDGRDAEAMATLDRVKTEFDTASPIFGEAFFPELRARQQIFAQARSSLQTLVGESSRLAEERGAEIERLTIEARHKAADWAKREISWAEERDRLARDQAAAVEREEALASALEMARMGSDAVHREARLAAEELNTVRRQAQINQLLADHRGLQLLQRRWNPAWLTAATVDLLTGLPKRIQFARERALIVASRLFDEEWYRQRNPDVVAAGVDPASHYLRHGAYEGRDPSPFFDSFFYLTNYPDIAVAGVNPLVHFIRHGAREGRRIAPDRHGPCPQDRNSEEKESDMTAFREMTRFGLKVIDRARNVGKAEIERRVDHLLKFVDYVSTPEPSVRKSIDFERLKITWVIPDFQPGAGGHMTIFRIAHYLEVFGHEVEILIQNPVHHSSGEGAKRTINDHFQPFSGEIDLFSSETPRLTGDALIATDRFTCYPVNAMSGFTRKFYFVQDYETLFYPAGSEGLLTDATYTFDFDCLCAGEWLSGLMRDRFGRWAVSWPLAYDRSVYNLDDCIERSTNRVAFYARFATPRRAVELGMMALDILRERGVNFEVDFFGADLGPIKRGYRYIDHGVLDAGRLAQLYRRAAAGVVFSATNHSLVNKEMMACGLPVVDLDVESTRAIFPADSMTFAKPTPAGIADAIQRLLDQPVERDRMRERGLDYVSGFSWETSARIVEEALKERIALALTAEMA
;
A
#
# COMPACT_ATOMS: atom_id res chain seq x y z
N MET A 1 73.63 21.26 -25.42
CA MET A 1 74.11 20.01 -24.79
C MET A 1 72.94 19.03 -24.93
N ASN A 2 72.92 18.22 -25.99
CA ASN A 2 73.51 16.86 -26.05
C ASN A 2 72.95 16.01 -24.89
N GLU A 3 72.19 14.94 -25.09
CA GLU A 3 72.34 13.86 -26.09
C GLU A 3 71.02 13.07 -26.29
N ASN A 4 70.82 12.63 -27.54
CA ASN A 4 70.04 11.49 -28.07
C ASN A 4 69.09 10.69 -27.14
N PRO A 5 67.90 10.37 -27.67
CA PRO A 5 67.38 9.00 -27.65
C PRO A 5 67.33 8.38 -29.07
N SER A 6 67.16 7.07 -29.09
CA SER A 6 67.50 6.09 -30.14
C SER A 6 66.52 5.99 -31.34
N PRO A 7 66.83 5.17 -32.37
CA PRO A 7 66.19 5.17 -33.71
C PRO A 7 64.76 4.56 -33.85
N GLU A 8 63.83 4.78 -32.92
CA GLU A 8 62.43 4.30 -33.05
C GLU A 8 61.36 5.39 -33.21
N GLN A 9 61.75 6.68 -33.26
CA GLN A 9 60.82 7.82 -33.42
C GLN A 9 60.86 8.51 -34.80
N LEU A 10 61.51 7.91 -35.81
CA LEU A 10 61.76 8.51 -37.14
C LEU A 10 60.86 7.98 -38.28
N ARG A 11 59.64 7.50 -38.00
CA ARG A 11 58.73 7.01 -39.06
C ARG A 11 57.46 7.82 -39.35
N ASP A 12 57.17 8.91 -38.61
CA ASP A 12 55.88 9.62 -38.79
C ASP A 12 55.96 11.11 -39.18
N ALA A 13 57.16 11.68 -39.38
CA ALA A 13 57.30 13.12 -39.65
C ALA A 13 57.60 13.48 -41.12
N SER A 14 57.85 12.52 -42.01
CA SER A 14 58.30 12.77 -43.39
C SER A 14 57.19 12.72 -44.46
N ALA A 15 55.93 12.46 -44.10
CA ALA A 15 54.79 12.43 -45.04
C ALA A 15 53.96 13.73 -45.09
N GLN A 16 54.11 14.65 -44.13
CA GLN A 16 53.25 15.85 -44.04
C GLN A 16 53.77 17.11 -44.72
N LEU A 17 55.03 17.14 -45.19
CA LEU A 17 55.64 18.34 -45.78
C LEU A 17 55.65 18.38 -47.32
N ALA A 18 55.24 17.30 -48.01
CA ALA A 18 55.18 17.27 -49.48
C ALA A 18 53.85 17.76 -50.07
N ASP A 19 52.76 17.76 -49.29
CA ASP A 19 51.41 18.06 -49.83
C ASP A 19 51.00 19.55 -49.71
N GLN A 20 51.70 20.32 -48.86
CA GLN A 20 51.40 21.75 -48.65
C GLN A 20 51.98 22.69 -49.72
N ALA A 21 52.91 22.22 -50.56
CA ALA A 21 53.52 23.02 -51.62
C ALA A 21 52.72 22.97 -52.94
N ALA A 22 51.95 21.91 -53.20
CA ALA A 22 51.18 21.73 -54.43
C ALA A 22 49.83 22.48 -54.46
N LEU A 23 49.26 22.79 -53.29
CA LEU A 23 47.97 23.51 -53.17
C LEU A 23 48.07 25.03 -53.34
N LYS A 24 49.27 25.62 -53.18
CA LYS A 24 49.46 27.08 -53.26
C LYS A 24 49.56 27.63 -54.70
N SER A 25 49.76 26.79 -55.72
CA SER A 25 49.90 27.27 -57.12
C SER A 25 48.60 27.23 -57.95
N ARG A 26 47.52 26.59 -57.47
CA ARG A 26 46.27 26.42 -58.24
C ARG A 26 45.15 27.42 -57.91
N ALA A 27 45.29 28.23 -56.87
CA ALA A 27 44.24 29.17 -56.43
C ALA A 27 44.40 30.62 -56.93
N LYS A 28 45.51 30.94 -57.61
CA LYS A 28 45.68 32.21 -58.35
C LYS A 28 45.42 31.96 -59.83
N THR A 29 44.16 31.90 -60.25
CA THR A 29 43.62 32.40 -61.55
C THR A 29 42.15 31.96 -61.69
N LYS A 30 41.23 32.72 -61.08
CA LYS A 30 39.94 33.14 -61.67
C LYS A 30 39.19 33.99 -60.66
N ALA A 31 39.58 35.26 -60.61
CA ALA A 31 38.66 36.31 -60.24
C ALA A 31 37.70 36.54 -61.42
N ALA A 32 36.45 36.14 -61.24
CA ALA A 32 35.31 36.79 -61.87
C ALA A 32 34.26 36.95 -60.76
N LYS A 33 34.08 38.18 -60.28
CA LYS A 33 33.04 38.54 -59.30
C LYS A 33 31.68 38.38 -59.97
N THR A 34 31.07 37.21 -59.86
CA THR A 34 29.62 37.07 -60.06
C THR A 34 28.94 37.88 -58.96
N LYS A 35 28.16 38.89 -59.32
CA LYS A 35 27.35 39.68 -58.37
C LYS A 35 26.43 38.69 -57.64
N ARG A 36 26.72 38.40 -56.37
CA ARG A 36 26.02 37.37 -55.58
C ARG A 36 24.54 37.74 -55.54
N ALA A 37 23.65 36.86 -56.03
CA ALA A 37 22.21 37.07 -55.94
C ALA A 37 21.83 37.36 -54.48
N LYS A 38 21.02 38.39 -54.26
CA LYS A 38 20.63 38.83 -52.91
C LYS A 38 19.72 37.75 -52.31
N ARG A 39 20.13 37.21 -51.16
CA ARG A 39 19.36 36.16 -50.46
C ARG A 39 18.22 36.80 -49.69
N THR A 40 17.08 36.11 -49.60
CA THR A 40 15.92 36.52 -48.82
C THR A 40 15.64 35.50 -47.71
N CYS A 41 15.50 35.97 -46.49
CA CYS A 41 15.07 35.21 -45.32
C CYS A 41 13.63 35.58 -44.98
N ILE A 42 12.75 34.58 -44.92
CA ILE A 42 11.42 34.72 -44.31
C ILE A 42 11.54 34.28 -42.85
N MET A 43 11.35 35.21 -41.92
CA MET A 43 11.30 34.92 -40.49
C MET A 43 9.86 34.67 -40.06
N VAL A 44 9.57 33.45 -39.60
CA VAL A 44 8.24 33.08 -39.10
C VAL A 44 8.23 33.25 -37.59
N LEU A 45 7.42 34.19 -37.10
CA LEU A 45 7.36 34.64 -35.72
C LEU A 45 6.00 34.33 -35.11
N GLY A 46 5.99 34.14 -33.79
CA GLY A 46 4.81 33.82 -32.99
C GLY A 46 5.16 32.90 -31.82
N MET A 47 4.31 32.89 -30.80
CA MET A 47 4.48 32.02 -29.64
C MET A 47 4.53 30.53 -30.03
N HIS A 48 5.16 29.70 -29.19
CA HIS A 48 5.06 28.24 -29.32
C HIS A 48 3.59 27.83 -29.43
N ARG A 49 3.27 26.89 -30.34
CA ARG A 49 1.91 26.39 -30.60
C ARG A 49 0.93 27.38 -31.27
N SER A 50 1.39 28.57 -31.69
CA SER A 50 0.63 29.53 -32.52
C SER A 50 0.53 29.17 -34.01
N GLY A 51 0.81 27.91 -34.39
CA GLY A 51 0.74 27.46 -35.79
C GLY A 51 1.98 27.75 -36.64
N THR A 52 3.06 28.24 -36.03
CA THR A 52 4.34 28.56 -36.71
C THR A 52 4.93 27.37 -37.46
N SER A 53 4.83 26.15 -36.94
CA SER A 53 5.32 24.94 -37.61
C SER A 53 4.49 24.56 -38.85
N ALA A 54 3.16 24.63 -38.76
CA ALA A 54 2.27 24.33 -39.87
C ALA A 54 2.51 25.29 -41.05
N LEU A 55 2.63 26.58 -40.75
CA LEU A 55 2.96 27.60 -41.74
C LEU A 55 4.37 27.42 -42.34
N THR A 56 5.36 27.11 -41.50
CA THR A 56 6.74 26.88 -41.97
C THR A 56 6.79 25.73 -42.96
N ARG A 57 6.07 24.63 -42.70
CA ARG A 57 6.00 23.51 -43.63
C ARG A 57 5.31 23.89 -44.93
N ALA A 58 4.16 24.56 -44.87
CA ALA A 58 3.44 25.00 -46.07
C ALA A 58 4.33 25.86 -46.98
N ILE A 59 5.08 26.81 -46.41
CA ILE A 59 6.00 27.67 -47.19
C ILE A 59 7.21 26.87 -47.70
N SER A 60 7.73 25.90 -46.95
CA SER A 60 8.82 25.05 -47.43
C SER A 60 8.44 24.21 -48.65
N LEU A 61 7.19 23.76 -48.72
CA LEU A 61 6.66 22.99 -49.85
C LEU A 61 6.55 23.84 -51.12
N LEU A 62 6.50 25.16 -50.99
CA LEU A 62 6.56 26.14 -52.09
C LEU A 62 8.01 26.44 -52.53
N GLY A 63 9.00 25.75 -51.96
CA GLY A 63 10.40 25.81 -52.39
C GLY A 63 11.29 26.77 -51.60
N ALA A 64 10.84 27.25 -50.44
CA ALA A 64 11.73 27.95 -49.50
C ALA A 64 12.58 26.95 -48.72
N GLU A 65 13.90 27.16 -48.68
CA GLU A 65 14.84 26.22 -48.08
C GLU A 65 14.69 26.15 -46.54
N LEU A 66 14.74 24.93 -46.00
CA LEU A 66 14.78 24.64 -44.57
C LEU A 66 16.23 24.44 -44.10
N PRO A 67 16.52 24.54 -42.78
CA PRO A 67 17.86 24.26 -42.29
C PRO A 67 18.21 22.78 -42.50
N LYS A 68 19.49 22.49 -42.73
CA LYS A 68 20.00 21.11 -42.89
C LYS A 68 19.75 20.24 -41.66
N ASN A 69 19.92 20.80 -40.46
CA ASN A 69 19.78 20.09 -39.19
C ASN A 69 18.47 20.51 -38.49
N LEU A 70 17.41 19.76 -38.76
CA LEU A 70 16.09 19.98 -38.17
C LEU A 70 15.97 19.29 -36.81
N LEU A 71 15.23 19.90 -35.88
CA LEU A 71 14.86 19.28 -34.60
C LEU A 71 14.02 17.99 -34.78
N GLY A 72 13.23 17.89 -35.86
CA GLY A 72 12.50 16.67 -36.23
C GLY A 72 11.23 16.41 -35.41
N ALA A 73 10.60 15.25 -35.65
CA ALA A 73 9.35 14.85 -34.99
C ALA A 73 9.58 14.41 -33.55
N ASN A 74 8.62 14.71 -32.68
CA ASN A 74 8.64 14.27 -31.29
C ASN A 74 7.23 13.95 -30.80
N PRO A 75 7.04 13.31 -29.62
CA PRO A 75 5.72 12.90 -29.14
C PRO A 75 4.70 14.03 -29.05
N SER A 76 5.17 15.27 -28.86
CA SER A 76 4.32 16.47 -28.76
C SER A 76 4.02 17.13 -30.12
N ASN A 77 4.70 16.70 -31.19
CA ASN A 77 4.46 17.12 -32.57
C ASN A 77 4.91 15.99 -33.52
N PRO A 78 4.02 15.01 -33.78
CA PRO A 78 4.34 13.85 -34.60
C PRO A 78 4.73 14.18 -36.04
N THR A 79 4.34 15.36 -36.54
CA THR A 79 4.62 15.79 -37.93
C THR A 79 5.99 16.44 -38.12
N GLY A 80 6.74 16.71 -37.04
CA GLY A 80 8.05 17.36 -37.14
C GLY A 80 8.08 18.82 -36.71
N HIS A 81 9.14 19.20 -36.02
CA HIS A 81 9.57 20.57 -35.84
C HIS A 81 10.52 20.96 -36.98
N TRP A 82 10.39 22.20 -37.46
CA TRP A 82 11.13 22.74 -38.61
C TRP A 82 12.24 23.71 -38.18
N GLU A 83 12.56 23.69 -36.89
CA GLU A 83 13.55 24.53 -36.23
C GLU A 83 14.99 24.03 -36.48
N PRO A 84 15.96 24.95 -36.68
CA PRO A 84 17.38 24.61 -36.71
C PRO A 84 17.88 24.23 -35.30
N SER A 85 18.18 22.95 -35.08
CA SER A 85 18.55 22.41 -33.76
C SER A 85 19.77 23.09 -33.15
N ARG A 86 20.79 23.36 -33.98
CA ARG A 86 22.02 24.03 -33.53
C ARG A 86 21.81 25.49 -33.10
N LEU A 87 20.81 26.17 -33.64
CA LEU A 87 20.44 27.51 -33.18
C LEU A 87 19.64 27.45 -31.89
N LEU A 88 18.80 26.42 -31.71
CA LEU A 88 18.11 26.18 -30.45
C LEU A 88 19.11 25.99 -29.30
N ASP A 89 20.13 25.15 -29.49
CA ASP A 89 21.20 24.93 -28.50
C ASP A 89 21.95 26.23 -28.18
N LEU A 90 22.18 27.07 -29.20
CA LEU A 90 22.83 28.36 -29.02
C LEU A 90 21.96 29.33 -28.22
N HIS A 91 20.64 29.34 -28.44
CA HIS A 91 19.72 30.17 -27.65
C HIS A 91 19.66 29.75 -26.20
N GLU A 92 19.73 28.45 -25.90
CA GLU A 92 19.74 27.97 -24.51
C GLU A 92 20.98 28.45 -23.78
N LYS A 93 22.15 28.37 -24.41
CA LYS A 93 23.40 28.91 -23.86
C LYS A 93 23.32 30.42 -23.67
N MET A 94 22.81 31.13 -24.68
CA MET A 94 22.68 32.59 -24.64
C MET A 94 21.72 33.04 -23.52
N LEU A 95 20.58 32.38 -23.38
CA LEU A 95 19.62 32.68 -22.31
C LEU A 95 20.20 32.35 -20.93
N ALA A 96 20.85 31.20 -20.78
CA ALA A 96 21.47 30.79 -19.52
C ALA A 96 22.59 31.75 -19.07
N GLU A 97 23.45 32.20 -19.99
CA GLU A 97 24.47 33.22 -19.69
C GLU A 97 23.87 34.57 -19.27
N ALA A 98 22.61 34.84 -19.63
CA ALA A 98 21.85 36.02 -19.21
C ALA A 98 20.96 35.78 -17.98
N ASP A 99 21.14 34.67 -17.25
CA ASP A 99 20.28 34.24 -16.11
C ASP A 99 18.77 34.14 -16.45
N SER A 100 18.49 33.73 -17.69
CA SER A 100 17.15 33.62 -18.27
C SER A 100 16.92 32.22 -18.83
N SER A 101 15.67 31.91 -19.13
CA SER A 101 15.26 30.70 -19.84
C SER A 101 14.20 31.04 -20.90
N TRP A 102 13.79 30.04 -21.70
CA TRP A 102 12.81 30.26 -22.77
C TRP A 102 11.42 30.61 -22.25
N ASP A 103 11.09 30.08 -21.07
CA ASP A 103 9.88 30.32 -20.29
C ASP A 103 10.02 31.52 -19.33
N ASP A 104 11.08 32.32 -19.48
CA ASP A 104 11.18 33.61 -18.82
C ASP A 104 10.40 34.66 -19.61
N TRP A 105 9.29 35.14 -19.06
CA TRP A 105 8.44 36.14 -19.70
C TRP A 105 8.93 37.59 -19.51
N ARG A 106 10.04 37.83 -18.78
CA ARG A 106 10.64 39.17 -18.65
C ARG A 106 11.26 39.64 -19.98
N SER A 107 11.47 40.95 -20.10
CA SER A 107 12.19 41.52 -21.26
C SER A 107 13.60 40.94 -21.33
N PHE A 108 14.03 40.58 -22.54
CA PHE A 108 15.41 40.14 -22.78
C PHE A 108 16.24 41.29 -23.33
N GLU A 109 17.06 41.90 -22.47
CA GLU A 109 17.95 43.00 -22.86
C GLU A 109 19.28 42.46 -23.39
N GLN A 110 19.62 42.76 -24.65
CA GLN A 110 20.88 42.30 -25.26
C GLN A 110 22.13 42.80 -24.51
N SER A 111 22.01 43.88 -23.75
CA SER A 111 23.08 44.40 -22.89
C SER A 111 23.46 43.47 -21.75
N ALA A 112 22.56 42.56 -21.31
CA ALA A 112 22.80 41.62 -20.22
C ALA A 112 23.97 40.66 -20.50
N LEU A 113 24.23 40.33 -21.76
CA LEU A 113 25.33 39.46 -22.19
C LEU A 113 26.71 40.13 -22.18
N GLY A 114 26.76 41.45 -22.04
CA GLY A 114 27.98 42.25 -22.22
C GLY A 114 28.40 42.38 -23.70
N ALA A 115 29.02 43.52 -24.04
CA ALA A 115 29.31 43.87 -25.44
C ALA A 115 30.22 42.88 -26.18
N SER A 116 31.16 42.23 -25.47
CA SER A 116 32.07 41.24 -26.07
C SER A 116 31.35 39.94 -26.40
N ARG A 117 30.52 39.44 -25.49
CA ARG A 117 29.79 38.19 -25.66
C ARG A 117 28.68 38.32 -26.70
N LEU A 118 27.95 39.44 -26.69
CA LEU A 118 26.98 39.74 -27.73
C LEU A 118 27.60 39.74 -29.13
N ARG A 119 28.83 40.26 -29.29
CA ARG A 119 29.55 40.18 -30.58
C ARG A 119 29.88 38.73 -30.96
N SER A 120 30.27 37.91 -29.99
CA SER A 120 30.52 36.48 -30.19
C SER A 120 29.26 35.75 -30.67
N TYR A 121 28.13 35.92 -29.98
CA TYR A 121 26.86 35.34 -30.39
C TYR A 121 26.40 35.81 -31.77
N LYS A 122 26.56 37.10 -32.10
CA LYS A 122 26.27 37.60 -33.45
C LYS A 122 27.10 36.89 -34.52
N ALA A 123 28.39 36.65 -34.26
CA ALA A 123 29.27 35.94 -35.19
C ALA A 123 28.91 34.44 -35.30
N GLU A 124 28.55 33.81 -34.20
CA GLU A 124 28.16 32.40 -34.16
C GLU A 124 26.80 32.16 -34.84
N ILE A 125 25.80 33.01 -34.59
CA ILE A 125 24.52 33.01 -35.31
C ILE A 125 24.77 33.18 -36.81
N ALA A 126 25.62 34.12 -37.22
CA ALA A 126 25.93 34.33 -38.63
C ALA A 126 26.55 33.09 -39.27
N LYS A 127 27.49 32.44 -38.57
CA LYS A 127 28.12 31.19 -38.99
C LYS A 127 27.10 30.07 -39.13
N LEU A 128 26.25 29.86 -38.13
CA LEU A 128 25.21 28.82 -38.17
C LEU A 128 24.20 29.07 -39.29
N ILE A 129 23.77 30.30 -39.52
CA ILE A 129 22.88 30.61 -40.66
C ILE A 129 23.54 30.28 -42.00
N ASP A 130 24.84 30.55 -42.17
CA ASP A 130 25.55 30.17 -43.41
C ASP A 130 25.73 28.65 -43.55
N GLU A 131 26.00 27.94 -42.46
CA GLU A 131 26.14 26.47 -42.45
C GLU A 131 24.81 25.75 -42.73
N GLU A 132 23.74 26.16 -42.05
CA GLU A 132 22.42 25.54 -42.10
C GLU A 132 21.70 25.79 -43.43
N PHE A 133 21.79 27.01 -43.98
CA PHE A 133 21.04 27.41 -45.17
C PHE A 133 21.91 27.60 -46.43
N GLY A 134 23.23 27.52 -46.28
CA GLY A 134 24.18 27.59 -47.40
C GLY A 134 24.00 28.84 -48.26
N ARG A 135 23.87 28.63 -49.58
CA ARG A 135 23.66 29.71 -50.56
C ARG A 135 22.22 29.82 -51.05
N ALA A 136 21.25 29.26 -50.31
CA ALA A 136 19.84 29.29 -50.70
C ALA A 136 19.38 30.75 -50.98
N PRO A 137 18.77 31.01 -52.15
CA PRO A 137 18.29 32.35 -52.52
C PRO A 137 17.07 32.76 -51.69
N LEU A 138 16.23 31.80 -51.29
CA LEU A 138 15.09 31.98 -50.40
C LEU A 138 15.13 30.90 -49.31
N PHE A 139 15.08 31.29 -48.04
CA PHE A 139 15.07 30.35 -46.92
C PHE A 139 14.18 30.80 -45.77
N LEU A 140 13.72 29.83 -44.97
CA LEU A 140 12.86 30.04 -43.82
C LEU A 140 13.65 29.95 -42.52
N LEU A 141 13.51 30.96 -41.68
CA LEU A 141 14.05 30.94 -40.32
C LEU A 141 12.88 30.95 -39.33
N LYS A 142 12.69 29.82 -38.67
CA LYS A 142 11.69 29.66 -37.61
C LYS A 142 12.33 29.02 -36.39
N GLU A 143 12.23 29.71 -35.28
CA GLU A 143 12.41 29.21 -33.92
C GLU A 143 11.61 30.19 -33.03
N PRO A 144 10.66 29.73 -32.18
CA PRO A 144 9.73 30.63 -31.51
C PRO A 144 10.37 31.72 -30.63
N ARG A 145 11.51 31.45 -29.98
CA ARG A 145 12.23 32.43 -29.14
C ARG A 145 12.82 33.57 -29.97
N ILE A 146 13.04 33.38 -31.28
CA ILE A 146 13.44 34.46 -32.20
C ILE A 146 12.41 35.61 -32.21
N SER A 147 11.15 35.36 -31.88
CA SER A 147 10.13 36.41 -31.67
C SER A 147 10.58 37.48 -30.66
N ARG A 148 11.42 37.10 -29.68
CA ARG A 148 12.03 37.98 -28.68
C ARG A 148 13.39 38.55 -29.13
N PHE A 149 14.02 37.94 -30.13
CA PHE A 149 15.36 38.28 -30.61
C PHE A 149 15.37 38.91 -32.00
N VAL A 150 14.21 39.37 -32.52
CA VAL A 150 14.09 39.93 -33.86
C VAL A 150 15.16 41.00 -34.15
N PRO A 151 15.43 41.98 -33.25
CA PRO A 151 16.46 42.99 -33.52
C PRO A 151 17.88 42.40 -33.65
N LEU A 152 18.20 41.38 -32.87
CA LEU A 152 19.49 40.68 -32.92
C LEU A 152 19.68 39.98 -34.26
N TYR A 153 18.68 39.20 -34.69
CA TYR A 153 18.70 38.48 -35.95
C TYR A 153 18.67 39.39 -37.17
N ALA A 154 17.89 40.48 -37.11
CA ALA A 154 17.85 41.47 -38.18
C ALA A 154 19.22 42.14 -38.40
N ASP A 155 19.95 42.48 -37.32
CA ASP A 155 21.31 43.02 -37.41
C ASP A 155 22.29 42.00 -38.03
N VAL A 156 22.22 40.74 -37.59
CA VAL A 156 23.08 39.67 -38.15
C VAL A 156 22.80 39.46 -39.64
N LEU A 157 21.55 39.27 -40.03
CA LEU A 157 21.15 39.04 -41.42
C LEU A 157 21.48 40.24 -42.33
N LYS A 158 21.30 41.47 -41.83
CA LYS A 158 21.71 42.68 -42.55
C LYS A 158 23.21 42.70 -42.84
N ARG A 159 24.06 42.32 -41.87
CA ARG A 159 25.52 42.22 -42.06
C ARG A 159 25.92 41.11 -43.03
N MET A 160 25.11 40.05 -43.11
CA MET A 160 25.26 38.97 -44.08
C MET A 160 24.74 39.35 -45.49
N ASN A 161 24.23 40.58 -45.68
CA ASN A 161 23.59 41.05 -46.92
C ASN A 161 22.41 40.16 -47.34
N VAL A 162 21.60 39.74 -46.35
CA VAL A 162 20.35 39.00 -46.54
C VAL A 162 19.18 39.94 -46.30
N ASP A 163 18.24 39.99 -47.24
CA ASP A 163 16.98 40.69 -47.08
C ASP A 163 16.06 39.91 -46.15
N VAL A 164 15.38 40.61 -45.25
CA VAL A 164 14.50 39.97 -44.27
C VAL A 164 13.06 40.43 -44.49
N SER A 165 12.16 39.45 -44.47
CA SER A 165 10.71 39.62 -44.48
C SER A 165 10.12 38.82 -43.31
N TYR A 166 9.00 39.28 -42.75
CA TYR A 166 8.45 38.73 -41.50
C TYR A 166 7.03 38.20 -41.70
N ILE A 167 6.74 37.05 -41.11
CA ILE A 167 5.38 36.54 -41.00
C ILE A 167 5.08 36.35 -39.52
N LEU A 168 4.04 37.04 -39.02
CA LEU A 168 3.56 36.87 -37.66
C LEU A 168 2.29 36.02 -37.72
N THR A 169 2.36 34.82 -37.17
CA THR A 169 1.20 33.91 -37.11
C THR A 169 0.62 33.88 -35.72
N GLN A 170 -0.70 33.90 -35.65
CA GLN A 170 -1.42 33.99 -34.40
C GLN A 170 -2.54 33.00 -34.35
N ARG A 171 -2.71 32.43 -33.17
CA ARG A 171 -3.77 31.50 -32.84
C ARG A 171 -4.53 32.04 -31.65
N ASN A 172 -5.79 31.66 -31.51
CA ASN A 172 -6.59 31.97 -30.34
C ASN A 172 -5.81 31.60 -29.06
N PRO A 173 -5.59 32.56 -28.14
CA PRO A 173 -4.81 32.37 -26.92
C PRO A 173 -5.29 31.17 -26.09
N LEU A 174 -6.60 30.93 -26.00
CA LEU A 174 -7.14 29.78 -25.26
C LEU A 174 -6.62 28.44 -25.80
N ALA A 175 -6.53 28.31 -27.14
CA ALA A 175 -6.02 27.11 -27.77
C ALA A 175 -4.50 26.97 -27.58
N VAL A 176 -3.77 28.09 -27.50
CA VAL A 176 -2.34 28.10 -27.18
C VAL A 176 -2.12 27.67 -25.73
N PHE A 177 -2.89 28.21 -24.78
CA PHE A 177 -2.78 27.91 -23.35
C PHE A 177 -3.09 26.44 -23.07
N ALA A 178 -4.19 25.91 -23.60
CA ALA A 178 -4.54 24.50 -23.47
C ALA A 178 -3.44 23.57 -24.05
N SER A 179 -2.78 23.99 -25.14
CA SER A 179 -1.68 23.23 -25.72
C SER A 179 -0.40 23.28 -24.88
N LEU A 180 -0.12 24.38 -24.18
CA LEU A 180 1.03 24.52 -23.27
C LEU A 180 0.79 23.79 -21.96
N GLU A 181 -0.43 23.82 -21.43
CA GLU A 181 -0.84 23.01 -20.28
C GLU A 181 -0.63 21.52 -20.55
N LYS A 182 -1.11 21.02 -21.71
CA LYS A 182 -0.93 19.61 -22.09
C LYS A 182 0.54 19.22 -22.29
N ARG A 183 1.38 20.13 -22.80
CA ARG A 183 2.79 19.83 -23.12
C ARG A 183 3.70 19.95 -21.91
N ASP A 184 3.57 21.04 -21.17
CA ASP A 184 4.53 21.50 -20.16
C ASP A 184 3.92 21.55 -18.75
N GLY A 185 2.60 21.37 -18.60
CA GLY A 185 1.90 21.52 -17.33
C GLY A 185 1.72 22.97 -16.88
N PHE A 186 1.88 23.94 -17.79
CA PHE A 186 1.76 25.36 -17.47
C PHE A 186 0.33 25.77 -17.19
N THR A 187 0.15 26.62 -16.18
CA THR A 187 -1.16 27.22 -15.88
C THR A 187 -1.53 28.27 -16.93
N SER A 188 -2.83 28.55 -17.07
CA SER A 188 -3.33 29.55 -18.03
C SER A 188 -2.74 30.94 -17.80
N GLY A 189 -2.57 31.36 -16.53
CA GLY A 189 -1.96 32.65 -16.18
C GLY A 189 -0.50 32.75 -16.60
N PHE A 190 0.30 31.72 -16.35
CA PHE A 190 1.71 31.70 -16.78
C PHE A 190 1.83 31.64 -18.31
N SER A 191 1.00 30.83 -18.96
CA SER A 191 0.93 30.73 -20.42
C SER A 191 0.55 32.06 -21.07
N ALA A 192 -0.34 32.85 -20.43
CA ALA A 192 -0.72 34.18 -20.89
C ALA A 192 0.46 35.17 -20.88
N LEU A 193 1.28 35.17 -19.83
CA LEU A 193 2.47 36.04 -19.74
C LEU A 193 3.49 35.71 -20.85
N LEU A 194 3.72 34.42 -21.10
CA LEU A 194 4.60 33.98 -22.17
C LEU A 194 4.08 34.36 -23.56
N TRP A 195 2.79 34.16 -23.79
CA TRP A 195 2.16 34.54 -25.05
C TRP A 195 2.26 36.04 -25.29
N LEU A 196 1.91 36.87 -24.29
CA LEU A 196 2.04 38.34 -24.37
C LEU A 196 3.47 38.76 -24.73
N ARG A 197 4.48 38.20 -24.04
CA ARG A 197 5.89 38.52 -24.32
C ARG A 197 6.27 38.27 -25.77
N HIS A 198 5.98 37.08 -26.29
CA HIS A 198 6.39 36.68 -27.63
C HIS A 198 5.66 37.48 -28.72
N GLU A 199 4.36 37.72 -28.56
CA GLU A 199 3.56 38.43 -29.56
C GLU A 199 3.89 39.93 -29.58
N LEU A 200 4.02 40.58 -28.41
CA LEU A 200 4.31 42.01 -28.32
C LEU A 200 5.71 42.36 -28.82
N ASP A 201 6.73 41.57 -28.47
CA ASP A 201 8.10 41.84 -28.91
C ASP A 201 8.26 41.63 -30.42
N ALA A 202 7.65 40.58 -30.99
CA ALA A 202 7.67 40.33 -32.42
C ALA A 202 6.94 41.41 -33.22
N GLU A 203 5.76 41.84 -32.76
CA GLU A 203 5.01 42.90 -33.41
C GLU A 203 5.79 44.21 -33.39
N HIS A 204 6.22 44.65 -32.22
CA HIS A 204 6.92 45.92 -32.07
C HIS A 204 8.21 45.97 -32.90
N ALA A 205 9.02 44.90 -32.87
CA ALA A 205 10.30 44.85 -33.57
C ALA A 205 10.17 44.80 -35.12
N THR A 206 9.00 44.44 -35.64
CA THR A 206 8.77 44.30 -37.10
C THR A 206 8.05 45.50 -37.73
N ARG A 207 7.64 46.49 -36.94
CA ARG A 207 7.00 47.72 -37.47
C ARG A 207 7.87 48.42 -38.50
N GLY A 208 7.24 48.94 -39.55
CA GLY A 208 7.93 49.60 -40.67
C GLY A 208 8.82 48.68 -41.52
N LYS A 209 8.74 47.36 -41.34
CA LYS A 209 9.40 46.35 -42.18
C LYS A 209 8.39 45.66 -43.09
N ARG A 210 8.88 44.90 -44.08
CA ARG A 210 8.05 44.00 -44.91
C ARG A 210 7.53 42.86 -44.03
N ARG A 211 6.26 42.95 -43.61
CA ARG A 211 5.63 41.98 -42.72
C ARG A 211 4.20 41.64 -43.15
N VAL A 212 3.72 40.47 -42.76
CA VAL A 212 2.31 40.07 -42.90
C VAL A 212 1.85 39.37 -41.63
N LEU A 213 0.61 39.63 -41.22
CA LEU A 213 -0.04 39.01 -40.07
C LEU A 213 -1.09 38.01 -40.52
N LEU A 214 -1.10 36.84 -39.91
CA LEU A 214 -1.97 35.72 -40.27
C LEU A 214 -2.65 35.10 -39.05
N SER A 215 -3.90 34.68 -39.23
CA SER A 215 -4.59 33.79 -38.29
C SER A 215 -4.30 32.35 -38.68
N TYR A 216 -3.93 31.54 -37.68
CA TYR A 216 -3.80 30.10 -37.80
C TYR A 216 -5.14 29.47 -38.18
N GLU A 217 -6.23 29.89 -37.55
CA GLU A 217 -7.57 29.40 -37.83
C GLU A 217 -7.95 29.67 -39.30
N ALA A 218 -7.68 30.88 -39.79
CA ALA A 218 -7.95 31.24 -41.18
C ALA A 218 -7.02 30.52 -42.17
N LEU A 219 -5.78 30.22 -41.79
CA LEU A 219 -4.85 29.42 -42.58
C LEU A 219 -5.36 27.98 -42.73
N MET A 220 -5.87 27.40 -41.65
CA MET A 220 -6.38 26.03 -41.66
C MET A 220 -7.75 25.90 -42.34
N GLN A 221 -8.54 26.98 -42.36
CA GLN A 221 -9.83 27.00 -43.05
C GLN A 221 -9.66 27.05 -44.57
N ASP A 222 -8.82 27.98 -45.05
CA ASP A 222 -8.47 28.08 -46.48
C ASP A 222 -7.09 28.74 -46.63
N TRP A 223 -6.08 27.91 -46.90
CA TRP A 223 -4.69 28.35 -46.93
C TRP A 223 -4.32 29.09 -48.22
N ARG A 224 -5.01 28.85 -49.34
CA ARG A 224 -4.63 29.36 -50.68
C ARG A 224 -4.63 30.90 -50.71
N PRO A 225 -5.71 31.60 -50.31
CA PRO A 225 -5.71 33.07 -50.26
C PRO A 225 -4.69 33.64 -49.27
N LYS A 226 -4.26 32.87 -48.26
CA LYS A 226 -3.27 33.32 -47.28
C LYS A 226 -1.86 33.26 -47.86
N ILE A 227 -1.54 32.23 -48.65
CA ILE A 227 -0.28 32.13 -49.40
C ILE A 227 -0.18 33.26 -50.43
N ASP A 228 -1.25 33.58 -51.14
CA ASP A 228 -1.28 34.73 -52.07
C ASP A 228 -1.06 36.06 -51.34
N LYS A 229 -1.72 36.23 -50.18
CA LYS A 229 -1.50 37.39 -49.31
C LYS A 229 -0.05 37.50 -48.85
N ILE A 230 0.60 36.39 -48.51
CA ILE A 230 2.03 36.36 -48.14
C ILE A 230 2.90 36.79 -49.34
N ALA A 231 2.71 36.19 -50.52
CA ALA A 231 3.48 36.48 -51.71
C ALA A 231 3.41 37.97 -52.06
N ALA A 232 2.19 38.54 -52.06
CA ALA A 232 1.96 39.95 -52.33
C ALA A 232 2.57 40.87 -51.26
N ALA A 233 2.35 40.59 -49.98
CA ALA A 233 2.82 41.44 -48.89
C ALA A 233 4.35 41.43 -48.73
N LEU A 234 4.99 40.30 -49.01
CA LEU A 234 6.44 40.15 -48.88
C LEU A 234 7.19 40.42 -50.19
N ASN A 235 6.47 40.55 -51.31
CA ASN A 235 6.99 40.66 -52.68
C ASN A 235 7.93 39.49 -53.01
N ILE A 236 7.40 38.27 -52.91
CA ILE A 236 8.11 37.01 -53.10
C ILE A 236 7.42 36.20 -54.20
N ASP A 237 8.22 35.78 -55.18
CA ASP A 237 7.83 34.75 -56.13
C ASP A 237 8.23 33.38 -55.57
N TRP A 238 7.27 32.46 -55.47
CA TRP A 238 7.52 31.12 -54.96
C TRP A 238 8.37 30.31 -55.96
N PRO A 239 9.48 29.67 -55.52
CA PRO A 239 10.31 28.85 -56.40
C PRO A 239 9.57 27.66 -57.02
N ARG A 240 8.51 27.17 -56.36
CA ARG A 240 7.59 26.15 -56.87
C ARG A 240 6.18 26.74 -57.03
N PRO A 241 5.48 26.49 -58.14
CA PRO A 241 4.10 26.93 -58.32
C PRO A 241 3.16 26.37 -57.23
N VAL A 242 2.22 27.20 -56.79
CA VAL A 242 1.27 26.84 -55.70
C VAL A 242 0.43 25.62 -56.06
N ASP A 243 -0.05 25.54 -57.30
CA ASP A 243 -0.88 24.42 -57.77
C ASP A 243 -0.12 23.07 -57.75
N GLU A 244 1.19 23.09 -58.00
CA GLU A 244 2.00 21.87 -57.97
C GLU A 244 2.25 21.37 -56.54
N ALA A 245 2.32 22.27 -55.56
CA ALA A 245 2.51 21.94 -54.15
C ALA A 245 1.19 21.69 -53.39
N ALA A 246 0.05 22.01 -54.02
CA ALA A 246 -1.25 22.08 -53.36
C ALA A 246 -1.63 20.78 -52.62
N SER A 247 -1.48 19.62 -53.27
CA SER A 247 -1.82 18.32 -52.66
C SER A 247 -0.95 18.00 -51.43
N GLU A 248 0.32 18.39 -51.43
CA GLU A 248 1.22 18.18 -50.29
C GLU A 248 0.89 19.13 -49.13
N ILE A 249 0.48 20.36 -49.45
CA ILE A 249 0.06 21.36 -48.45
C ILE A 249 -1.29 20.96 -47.84
N ASP A 250 -2.26 20.54 -48.66
CA ASP A 250 -3.57 20.04 -48.21
C ASP A 250 -3.41 18.84 -47.28
N ALA A 251 -2.52 17.89 -47.61
CA ALA A 251 -2.22 16.75 -46.75
C ALA A 251 -1.60 17.18 -45.40
N HIS A 252 -0.77 18.22 -45.37
CA HIS A 252 -0.13 18.69 -44.14
C HIS A 252 -1.05 19.52 -43.24
N LEU A 253 -1.93 20.34 -43.81
CA LEU A 253 -2.82 21.25 -43.08
C LEU A 253 -4.19 20.64 -42.75
N SER A 254 -4.32 19.30 -42.77
CA SER A 254 -5.56 18.60 -42.43
C SER A 254 -6.10 18.96 -41.04
N GLN A 255 -7.44 19.07 -40.92
CA GLN A 255 -8.13 19.36 -39.66
C GLN A 255 -7.91 18.29 -38.57
N GLU A 256 -7.55 17.06 -38.96
CA GLU A 256 -7.25 15.96 -38.02
C GLU A 256 -6.05 16.27 -37.09
N HIS A 257 -5.20 17.23 -37.46
CA HIS A 257 -4.08 17.70 -36.66
C HIS A 257 -4.41 18.89 -35.73
N GLN A 258 -5.67 19.33 -35.70
CA GLN A 258 -6.14 20.37 -34.77
C GLN A 258 -6.69 19.77 -33.47
N HIS A 259 -5.83 19.67 -32.45
CA HIS A 259 -6.24 19.11 -31.16
C HIS A 259 -7.01 20.07 -30.25
N HIS A 260 -6.96 21.39 -30.51
CA HIS A 260 -7.61 22.41 -29.67
C HIS A 260 -8.20 23.52 -30.53
N ILE A 261 -9.50 23.73 -30.43
CA ILE A 261 -10.26 24.76 -31.16
C ILE A 261 -10.92 25.66 -30.11
N ALA A 262 -10.75 26.97 -30.24
CA ALA A 262 -11.38 27.95 -29.37
C ALA A 262 -11.94 29.09 -30.22
N GLY A 263 -13.17 29.50 -29.92
CA GLY A 263 -13.86 30.60 -30.60
C GLY A 263 -13.43 31.97 -30.06
N GLU A 264 -13.53 32.99 -30.89
CA GLU A 264 -13.29 34.38 -30.49
C GLU A 264 -14.28 34.83 -29.40
N ALA A 265 -15.56 34.51 -29.56
CA ALA A 265 -16.58 34.81 -28.54
C ALA A 265 -16.27 34.16 -27.18
N GLN A 266 -15.70 32.95 -27.17
CA GLN A 266 -15.31 32.27 -25.94
C GLN A 266 -14.15 32.98 -25.23
N LEU A 267 -13.16 33.46 -25.98
CA LEU A 267 -12.05 34.24 -25.43
C LEU A 267 -12.55 35.51 -24.75
N PHE A 268 -13.44 36.26 -25.40
CA PHE A 268 -13.94 37.52 -24.84
C PHE A 268 -14.90 37.30 -23.67
N ALA A 269 -15.69 36.23 -23.68
CA ALA A 269 -16.60 35.87 -22.59
C ALA A 269 -15.91 35.28 -21.35
N ASP A 270 -14.69 34.75 -21.46
CA ASP A 270 -14.00 34.14 -20.32
C ASP A 270 -13.42 35.22 -19.38
N GLU A 271 -14.08 35.42 -18.24
CA GLU A 271 -13.68 36.41 -17.22
C GLU A 271 -12.33 36.12 -16.56
N ARG A 272 -11.83 34.88 -16.66
CA ARG A 272 -10.55 34.47 -16.06
C ARG A 272 -9.35 34.92 -16.88
N ILE A 273 -9.57 35.29 -18.14
CA ILE A 273 -8.51 35.75 -19.05
C ILE A 273 -8.27 37.24 -18.85
N ALA A 274 -7.02 37.61 -18.56
CA ALA A 274 -6.61 38.98 -18.35
C ALA A 274 -6.97 39.89 -19.54
N LEU A 275 -7.40 41.11 -19.26
CA LEU A 275 -7.77 42.10 -20.28
C LEU A 275 -6.65 42.35 -21.28
N TRP A 276 -5.39 42.37 -20.85
CA TRP A 276 -4.22 42.48 -21.74
C TRP A 276 -4.21 41.46 -22.87
N VAL A 277 -4.59 40.19 -22.60
CA VAL A 277 -4.63 39.15 -23.64
C VAL A 277 -5.73 39.43 -24.65
N LYS A 278 -6.89 39.88 -24.17
CA LYS A 278 -8.05 40.22 -25.01
C LYS A 278 -7.76 41.45 -25.88
N ASP A 279 -7.20 42.50 -25.28
CA ASP A 279 -6.80 43.74 -25.96
C ASP A 279 -5.78 43.45 -27.07
N VAL A 280 -4.75 42.67 -26.76
CA VAL A 280 -3.70 42.31 -27.72
C VAL A 280 -4.29 41.48 -28.86
N TYR A 281 -5.09 40.46 -28.56
CA TYR A 281 -5.73 39.64 -29.60
C TYR A 281 -6.66 40.47 -30.51
N ALA A 282 -7.45 41.38 -29.93
CA ALA A 282 -8.33 42.29 -30.68
C ALA A 282 -7.53 43.23 -31.59
N ALA A 283 -6.50 43.88 -31.06
CA ALA A 283 -5.63 44.79 -31.80
C ALA A 283 -4.94 44.09 -32.98
N PHE A 284 -4.48 42.86 -32.77
CA PHE A 284 -3.96 42.05 -33.85
C PHE A 284 -5.00 41.68 -34.91
N SER A 285 -6.26 41.43 -34.50
CA SER A 285 -7.35 41.19 -35.43
C SER A 285 -7.59 42.40 -36.34
N ALA A 286 -7.56 43.61 -35.78
CA ALA A 286 -7.63 44.86 -36.54
C ALA A 286 -6.42 45.04 -37.48
N LEU A 287 -5.19 44.78 -37.01
CA LEU A 287 -3.97 44.87 -37.84
C LEU A 287 -3.93 43.88 -39.01
N ARG A 288 -4.66 42.76 -38.93
CA ARG A 288 -4.80 41.83 -40.06
C ARG A 288 -5.64 42.40 -41.19
N GLN A 289 -6.59 43.29 -40.87
CA GLN A 289 -7.47 43.98 -41.80
C GLN A 289 -6.78 45.23 -42.38
N ASP A 290 -6.24 46.09 -41.50
CA ASP A 290 -5.41 47.22 -41.88
C ASP A 290 -4.07 47.19 -41.12
N GLY A 291 -2.98 46.85 -41.83
CA GLY A 291 -1.64 46.79 -41.24
C GLY A 291 -1.09 48.13 -40.73
N ARG A 292 -1.81 49.24 -40.93
CA ARG A 292 -1.48 50.59 -40.46
C ARG A 292 -2.49 51.15 -39.45
N ASP A 293 -3.39 50.32 -38.92
CA ASP A 293 -4.35 50.72 -37.90
C ASP A 293 -3.64 51.34 -36.68
N ALA A 294 -3.84 52.64 -36.48
CA ALA A 294 -3.15 53.41 -35.46
C ALA A 294 -3.68 53.13 -34.05
N GLU A 295 -4.97 52.81 -33.91
CA GLU A 295 -5.60 52.52 -32.62
C GLU A 295 -5.16 51.15 -32.10
N ALA A 296 -5.07 50.17 -33.00
CA ALA A 296 -4.52 48.87 -32.70
C ALA A 296 -3.04 48.96 -32.26
N MET A 297 -2.21 49.72 -32.97
CA MET A 297 -0.80 49.93 -32.58
C MET A 297 -0.68 50.63 -31.22
N ALA A 298 -1.50 51.65 -30.96
CA ALA A 298 -1.52 52.34 -29.68
C ALA A 298 -1.93 51.41 -28.54
N THR A 299 -2.89 50.52 -28.77
CA THR A 299 -3.31 49.49 -27.80
C THR A 299 -2.17 48.54 -27.47
N LEU A 300 -1.45 48.04 -28.49
CA LEU A 300 -0.30 47.16 -28.29
C LEU A 300 0.84 47.87 -27.54
N ASP A 301 1.10 49.15 -27.83
CA ASP A 301 2.13 49.94 -27.14
C ASP A 301 1.77 50.19 -25.68
N ARG A 302 0.50 50.47 -25.39
CA ARG A 302 0.00 50.60 -24.02
C ARG A 302 0.21 49.29 -23.25
N VAL A 303 -0.30 48.16 -23.77
CA VAL A 303 -0.17 46.86 -23.08
C VAL A 303 1.30 46.47 -22.91
N LYS A 304 2.15 46.67 -23.93
CA LYS A 304 3.59 46.42 -23.81
C LYS A 304 4.24 47.27 -22.72
N THR A 305 3.93 48.56 -22.66
CA THR A 305 4.49 49.47 -21.64
C THR A 305 4.05 49.06 -20.24
N GLU A 306 2.76 48.78 -20.04
CA GLU A 306 2.22 48.32 -18.76
C GLU A 306 2.85 46.98 -18.34
N PHE A 307 2.97 46.03 -19.28
CA PHE A 307 3.57 44.72 -19.04
C PHE A 307 5.07 44.81 -18.73
N ASP A 308 5.84 45.61 -19.47
CA ASP A 308 7.27 45.82 -19.22
C ASP A 308 7.51 46.53 -17.88
N THR A 309 6.60 47.40 -17.44
CA THR A 309 6.67 48.07 -16.13
C THR A 309 6.37 47.10 -14.99
N ALA A 310 5.37 46.23 -15.13
CA ALA A 310 5.02 45.24 -14.12
C ALA A 310 6.04 44.09 -14.04
N SER A 311 6.72 43.80 -15.16
CA SER A 311 7.49 42.58 -15.31
C SER A 311 8.64 42.39 -14.30
N PRO A 312 9.48 43.40 -14.01
CA PRO A 312 10.54 43.27 -13.01
C PRO A 312 10.02 42.95 -11.61
N ILE A 313 8.93 43.61 -11.18
CA ILE A 313 8.37 43.47 -9.82
C ILE A 313 7.95 42.02 -9.55
N PHE A 314 7.13 41.46 -10.45
CA PHE A 314 6.68 40.07 -10.29
C PHE A 314 7.78 39.07 -10.63
N GLY A 315 8.66 39.41 -11.56
CA GLY A 315 9.75 38.56 -12.02
C GLY A 315 10.80 38.30 -10.94
N GLU A 316 11.21 39.33 -10.19
CA GLU A 316 12.16 39.21 -9.07
C GLU A 316 11.58 38.42 -7.89
N ALA A 317 10.27 38.50 -7.65
CA ALA A 317 9.62 37.68 -6.63
C ALA A 317 9.44 36.22 -7.08
N PHE A 318 9.19 35.99 -8.37
CA PHE A 318 8.80 34.68 -8.89
C PHE A 318 9.98 33.78 -9.28
N PHE A 319 10.89 34.24 -10.14
CA PHE A 319 11.91 33.37 -10.74
C PHE A 319 12.99 32.88 -9.75
N PRO A 320 13.51 33.71 -8.82
CA PRO A 320 14.43 33.24 -7.78
C PRO A 320 13.81 32.15 -6.89
N GLU A 321 12.57 32.35 -6.43
CA GLU A 321 11.84 31.38 -5.60
C GLU A 321 11.57 30.08 -6.37
N LEU A 322 11.16 30.18 -7.63
CA LEU A 322 10.93 29.01 -8.49
C LEU A 322 12.23 28.19 -8.65
N ARG A 323 13.36 28.85 -8.90
CA ARG A 323 14.67 28.18 -9.03
C ARG A 323 15.10 27.51 -7.74
N ALA A 324 14.92 28.16 -6.58
CA ALA A 324 15.24 27.58 -5.28
C ALA A 324 14.42 26.29 -5.03
N ARG A 325 13.11 26.33 -5.30
CA ARG A 325 12.23 25.16 -5.17
C ARG A 325 12.63 24.03 -6.12
N GLN A 326 12.89 24.36 -7.38
CA GLN A 326 13.31 23.36 -8.38
C GLN A 326 14.63 22.68 -7.99
N GLN A 327 15.59 23.42 -7.43
CA GLN A 327 16.84 22.85 -6.93
C GLN A 327 16.62 21.89 -5.76
N ILE A 328 15.77 22.26 -4.79
CA ILE A 328 15.40 21.39 -3.67
C ILE A 328 14.76 20.10 -4.20
N PHE A 329 13.81 20.21 -5.13
CA PHE A 329 13.16 19.03 -5.73
C PHE A 329 14.14 18.15 -6.53
N ALA A 330 15.07 18.75 -7.27
CA ALA A 330 16.08 18.01 -8.03
C ALA A 330 17.03 17.25 -7.10
N GLN A 331 17.46 17.87 -6.01
CA GLN A 331 18.29 17.23 -4.98
C GLN A 331 17.53 16.07 -4.31
N ALA A 332 16.29 16.30 -3.88
CA ALA A 332 15.45 15.26 -3.28
C ALA A 332 15.24 14.06 -4.22
N ARG A 333 14.99 14.34 -5.50
CA ARG A 333 14.83 13.31 -6.54
C ARG A 333 16.13 12.53 -6.76
N SER A 334 17.28 13.19 -6.79
CA SER A 334 18.58 12.52 -6.91
C SER A 334 18.84 11.60 -5.72
N SER A 335 18.58 12.06 -4.49
CA SER A 335 18.71 11.24 -3.29
C SER A 335 17.79 10.03 -3.30
N LEU A 336 16.55 10.20 -3.76
CA LEU A 336 15.61 9.09 -3.93
C LEU A 336 16.07 8.08 -4.97
N GLN A 337 16.62 8.53 -6.10
CA GLN A 337 17.15 7.64 -7.14
C GLN A 337 18.34 6.82 -6.64
N THR A 338 19.25 7.43 -5.87
CA THR A 338 20.35 6.71 -5.23
C THR A 338 19.83 5.65 -4.26
N LEU A 339 18.87 6.01 -3.40
CA LEU A 339 18.30 5.09 -2.42
C LEU A 339 17.57 3.92 -3.08
N VAL A 340 16.83 4.18 -4.17
CA VAL A 340 16.17 3.13 -4.97
C VAL A 340 17.20 2.20 -5.60
N GLY A 341 18.28 2.74 -6.17
CA GLY A 341 19.37 1.94 -6.74
C GLY A 341 20.06 1.03 -5.70
N GLU A 342 20.31 1.56 -4.51
CA GLU A 342 20.87 0.77 -3.39
C GLU A 342 19.91 -0.32 -2.93
N SER A 343 18.61 -0.01 -2.83
CA SER A 343 17.58 -0.97 -2.44
C SER A 343 17.41 -2.10 -3.47
N SER A 344 17.42 -1.78 -4.77
CA SER A 344 17.37 -2.78 -5.84
C SER A 344 18.58 -3.71 -5.82
N ARG A 345 19.80 -3.18 -5.63
CA ARG A 345 21.01 -3.99 -5.52
C ARG A 345 20.96 -4.95 -4.34
N LEU A 346 20.50 -4.47 -3.18
CA LEU A 346 20.36 -5.31 -1.98
C LEU A 346 19.28 -6.39 -2.15
N ALA A 347 18.20 -6.10 -2.89
CA ALA A 347 17.16 -7.06 -3.20
C ALA A 347 17.67 -8.19 -4.12
N GLU A 348 18.50 -7.85 -5.12
CA GLU A 348 19.14 -8.84 -6.00
C GLU A 348 20.12 -9.75 -5.22
N GLU A 349 20.96 -9.18 -4.36
CA GLU A 349 21.88 -9.93 -3.50
C GLU A 349 21.13 -10.90 -2.58
N ARG A 350 20.02 -10.44 -1.96
CA ARG A 350 19.18 -11.29 -1.11
C ARG A 350 18.43 -12.36 -1.90
N GLY A 351 17.99 -12.04 -3.12
CA GLY A 351 17.33 -12.99 -4.01
C GLY A 351 18.25 -14.16 -4.36
N ALA A 352 19.51 -13.87 -4.72
CA ALA A 352 20.51 -14.89 -5.01
C ALA A 352 20.82 -15.79 -3.79
N GLU A 353 20.89 -15.21 -2.60
CA GLU A 353 21.13 -15.99 -1.37
C GLU A 353 19.92 -16.87 -1.01
N ILE A 354 18.69 -16.37 -1.19
CA ILE A 354 17.45 -17.18 -1.01
C ILE A 354 17.44 -18.36 -1.97
N GLU A 355 17.82 -18.16 -3.24
CA GLU A 355 17.86 -19.24 -4.22
C GLU A 355 18.87 -20.32 -3.82
N ARG A 356 20.07 -19.91 -3.39
CA ARG A 356 21.11 -20.83 -2.89
C ARG A 356 20.63 -21.63 -1.67
N LEU A 357 20.03 -20.96 -0.69
CA LEU A 357 19.49 -21.62 0.52
C LEU A 357 18.32 -22.55 0.19
N THR A 358 17.51 -22.22 -0.81
CA THR A 358 16.40 -23.05 -1.28
C THR A 358 16.91 -24.35 -1.91
N ILE A 359 17.97 -24.29 -2.71
CA ILE A 359 18.63 -25.46 -3.28
C ILE A 359 19.19 -26.35 -2.16
N GLU A 360 19.88 -25.77 -1.18
CA GLU A 360 20.43 -26.51 -0.04
C GLU A 360 19.32 -27.17 0.80
N ALA A 361 18.21 -26.48 1.03
CA ALA A 361 17.05 -27.02 1.75
C ALA A 361 16.42 -28.21 1.00
N ARG A 362 16.33 -28.16 -0.33
CA ARG A 362 15.83 -29.29 -1.15
C ARG A 362 16.73 -30.52 -1.04
N HIS A 363 18.05 -30.34 -1.08
CA HIS A 363 19.00 -31.44 -0.89
C HIS A 363 18.83 -32.10 0.49
N LYS A 364 18.78 -31.28 1.55
CA LYS A 364 18.55 -31.78 2.91
C LYS A 364 17.19 -32.50 3.03
N ALA A 365 16.12 -31.96 2.45
CA ALA A 365 14.80 -32.59 2.48
C ALA A 365 14.81 -33.98 1.80
N ALA A 366 15.51 -34.13 0.68
CA ALA A 366 15.67 -35.41 0.00
C ALA A 366 16.45 -36.44 0.85
N ASP A 367 17.50 -36.00 1.56
CA ASP A 367 18.25 -36.87 2.47
C ASP A 367 17.42 -37.29 3.69
N TRP A 368 16.61 -36.39 4.22
CA TRP A 368 15.67 -36.69 5.31
C TRP A 368 14.61 -37.69 4.88
N ALA A 369 14.03 -37.54 3.68
CA ALA A 369 13.05 -38.50 3.15
C ALA A 369 13.64 -39.93 3.03
N LYS A 370 14.90 -40.06 2.62
CA LYS A 370 15.59 -41.37 2.57
C LYS A 370 15.75 -42.00 3.96
N ARG A 371 16.08 -41.18 4.97
CA ARG A 371 16.22 -41.66 6.36
C ARG A 371 14.88 -42.08 6.95
N GLU A 372 13.82 -41.34 6.66
CA GLU A 372 12.47 -41.65 7.14
C GLU A 372 11.96 -42.99 6.59
N ILE A 373 12.21 -43.29 5.31
CA ILE A 373 11.91 -44.60 4.71
C ILE A 373 12.66 -45.71 5.45
N SER A 374 13.96 -45.53 5.72
CA SER A 374 14.77 -46.50 6.46
C SER A 374 14.26 -46.72 7.90
N TRP A 375 13.80 -45.66 8.57
CA TRP A 375 13.23 -45.76 9.92
C TRP A 375 11.84 -46.40 9.93
N ALA A 376 11.03 -46.17 8.90
CA ALA A 376 9.73 -46.83 8.74
C ALA A 376 9.91 -48.35 8.56
N GLU A 377 10.86 -48.77 7.71
CA GLU A 377 11.19 -50.18 7.52
C GLU A 377 11.65 -50.87 8.82
N GLU A 378 12.45 -50.17 9.63
CA GLU A 378 12.94 -50.69 10.91
C GLU A 378 11.82 -50.76 11.97
N ARG A 379 10.90 -49.78 11.99
CA ARG A 379 9.71 -49.82 12.84
C ARG A 379 8.79 -50.99 12.49
N ASP A 380 8.57 -51.26 11.21
CA ASP A 380 7.77 -52.39 10.75
C ASP A 380 8.44 -53.74 11.08
N ARG A 381 9.77 -53.80 11.09
CA ARG A 381 10.52 -54.96 11.58
C ARG A 381 10.28 -55.16 13.09
N LEU A 382 10.46 -54.12 13.90
CA LEU A 382 10.25 -54.17 15.35
C LEU A 382 8.80 -54.52 15.73
N ALA A 383 7.81 -53.99 15.00
CA ALA A 383 6.40 -54.30 15.23
C ALA A 383 6.07 -55.78 14.96
N ARG A 384 6.67 -56.38 13.92
CA ARG A 384 6.54 -57.82 13.64
C ARG A 384 7.17 -58.68 14.72
N ASP A 385 8.35 -58.30 15.19
CA ASP A 385 9.04 -59.02 16.28
C ASP A 385 8.25 -58.95 17.60
N GLN A 386 7.64 -57.79 17.91
CA GLN A 386 6.75 -57.64 19.07
C GLN A 386 5.49 -58.48 18.95
N ALA A 387 4.83 -58.50 17.79
CA ALA A 387 3.65 -59.33 17.57
C ALA A 387 3.95 -60.83 17.76
N ALA A 388 5.10 -61.31 17.24
CA ALA A 388 5.54 -62.69 17.44
C ALA A 388 5.89 -63.01 18.90
N ALA A 389 6.34 -62.02 19.69
CA ALA A 389 6.59 -62.21 21.13
C ALA A 389 5.30 -62.34 21.93
N VAL A 390 4.29 -61.51 21.62
CA VAL A 390 2.95 -61.59 22.25
C VAL A 390 2.30 -62.94 21.99
N GLU A 391 2.35 -63.44 20.75
CA GLU A 391 1.78 -64.75 20.38
C GLU A 391 2.46 -65.91 21.15
N ARG A 392 3.78 -65.83 21.39
CA ARG A 392 4.50 -66.81 22.24
C ARG A 392 4.07 -66.73 23.70
N GLU A 393 3.82 -65.54 24.22
CA GLU A 393 3.39 -65.33 25.60
C GLU A 393 1.97 -65.87 25.83
N GLU A 394 1.05 -65.64 24.91
CA GLU A 394 -0.32 -66.19 24.94
C GLU A 394 -0.33 -67.73 24.86
N ALA A 395 0.54 -68.31 24.03
CA ALA A 395 0.71 -69.76 23.94
C ALA A 395 1.23 -70.35 25.26
N LEU A 396 2.18 -69.66 25.91
CA LEU A 396 2.72 -70.07 27.21
C LEU A 396 1.68 -69.96 28.33
N ALA A 397 0.88 -68.89 28.34
CA ALA A 397 -0.21 -68.69 29.29
C ALA A 397 -1.26 -69.80 29.18
N SER A 398 -1.65 -70.15 27.95
CA SER A 398 -2.60 -71.25 27.68
C SER A 398 -2.07 -72.60 28.17
N ALA A 399 -0.77 -72.88 27.99
CA ALA A 399 -0.14 -74.10 28.47
C ALA A 399 -0.09 -74.16 30.01
N LEU A 400 0.19 -73.03 30.68
CA LEU A 400 0.18 -72.91 32.14
C LEU A 400 -1.23 -73.13 32.72
N GLU A 401 -2.26 -72.65 32.05
CA GLU A 401 -3.66 -72.84 32.47
C GLU A 401 -4.11 -74.30 32.38
N MET A 402 -3.70 -75.02 31.32
CA MET A 402 -3.91 -76.47 31.22
C MET A 402 -3.20 -77.25 32.34
N ALA A 403 -1.96 -76.86 32.69
CA ALA A 403 -1.24 -77.48 33.80
C ALA A 403 -1.93 -77.22 35.16
N ARG A 404 -2.51 -76.03 35.34
CA ARG A 404 -3.25 -75.64 36.55
C ARG A 404 -4.52 -76.46 36.74
N MET A 405 -5.29 -76.68 35.66
CA MET A 405 -6.49 -77.53 35.69
C MET A 405 -6.17 -78.99 36.06
N GLY A 406 -5.00 -79.50 35.64
CA GLY A 406 -4.49 -80.81 36.07
C GLY A 406 -4.17 -80.86 37.57
N SER A 407 -3.57 -79.80 38.13
CA SER A 407 -3.22 -79.72 39.55
C SER A 407 -4.45 -79.59 40.47
N ASP A 408 -5.50 -78.87 40.03
CA ASP A 408 -6.73 -78.68 40.81
C ASP A 408 -7.60 -79.96 40.89
N ALA A 409 -7.47 -80.87 39.91
CA ALA A 409 -8.09 -82.20 39.98
C ALA A 409 -7.46 -83.04 41.11
N VAL A 410 -6.13 -83.01 41.23
CA VAL A 410 -5.37 -83.73 42.27
C VAL A 410 -5.64 -83.13 43.67
N HIS A 411 -5.79 -81.82 43.78
CA HIS A 411 -6.10 -81.17 45.06
C HIS A 411 -7.53 -81.40 45.56
N ARG A 412 -8.49 -81.71 44.68
CA ARG A 412 -9.86 -82.08 45.10
C ARG A 412 -9.93 -83.44 45.77
N GLU A 413 -9.19 -84.45 45.27
CA GLU A 413 -9.10 -85.75 45.94
C GLU A 413 -8.44 -85.65 47.33
N ALA A 414 -7.42 -84.81 47.47
CA ALA A 414 -6.74 -84.59 48.75
C ALA A 414 -7.61 -83.88 49.81
N ARG A 415 -8.58 -83.04 49.40
CA ARG A 415 -9.48 -82.32 50.33
C ARG A 415 -10.54 -83.23 50.96
N LEU A 416 -11.08 -84.19 50.21
CA LEU A 416 -12.06 -85.14 50.74
C LEU A 416 -11.45 -86.03 51.84
N ALA A 417 -10.18 -86.39 51.72
CA ALA A 417 -9.46 -87.14 52.75
C ALA A 417 -9.14 -86.31 54.03
N ALA A 418 -9.11 -84.97 53.94
CA ALA A 418 -8.77 -84.11 55.06
C ALA A 418 -9.98 -83.71 55.93
N GLU A 419 -11.21 -83.81 55.41
CA GLU A 419 -12.44 -83.48 56.15
C GLU A 419 -12.84 -84.55 57.18
N GLU A 420 -12.54 -85.83 56.94
CA GLU A 420 -12.73 -86.90 57.94
C GLU A 420 -11.82 -86.74 59.18
N LEU A 421 -10.64 -86.14 59.03
CA LEU A 421 -9.69 -85.96 60.14
C LEU A 421 -10.08 -84.79 61.07
N ASN A 422 -10.84 -83.81 60.56
CA ASN A 422 -11.17 -82.58 61.28
C ASN A 422 -12.44 -82.67 62.14
N THR A 423 -13.36 -83.60 61.85
CA THR A 423 -14.54 -83.87 62.68
C THR A 423 -14.16 -84.44 64.05
N VAL A 424 -13.11 -85.26 64.13
CA VAL A 424 -12.62 -85.82 65.41
C VAL A 424 -12.00 -84.75 66.31
N ARG A 425 -11.32 -83.73 65.76
CA ARG A 425 -10.68 -82.66 66.54
C ARG A 425 -11.67 -81.60 67.06
N ARG A 426 -12.75 -81.32 66.32
CA ARG A 426 -13.71 -80.25 66.70
C ARG A 426 -14.55 -80.58 67.94
N GLN A 427 -14.79 -81.85 68.25
CA GLN A 427 -15.56 -82.23 69.44
C GLN A 427 -14.82 -81.90 70.75
N ALA A 428 -13.48 -81.77 70.73
CA ALA A 428 -12.68 -81.47 71.91
C ALA A 428 -12.60 -79.97 72.26
N GLN A 429 -12.88 -79.06 71.33
CA GLN A 429 -12.68 -77.61 71.53
C GLN A 429 -13.97 -76.83 71.87
N ILE A 430 -15.15 -77.41 71.62
CA ILE A 430 -16.45 -76.73 71.79
C ILE A 430 -16.85 -76.57 73.27
N ASN A 431 -16.25 -77.32 74.20
CA ASN A 431 -16.56 -77.20 75.64
C ASN A 431 -15.92 -75.99 76.33
N GLN A 432 -15.01 -75.25 75.68
CA GLN A 432 -14.19 -74.28 76.41
C GLN A 432 -14.53 -72.80 76.20
N LEU A 433 -15.30 -72.42 75.18
CA LEU A 433 -15.55 -70.98 74.90
C LEU A 433 -16.99 -70.70 74.46
N LEU A 434 -17.95 -71.28 75.19
CA LEU A 434 -19.38 -70.90 75.23
C LEU A 434 -19.65 -69.89 76.36
N ALA A 435 -18.90 -68.80 76.40
CA ALA A 435 -19.28 -67.60 77.16
C ALA A 435 -19.21 -66.39 76.22
N ASP A 436 -20.40 -65.96 75.81
CA ASP A 436 -20.76 -64.66 75.23
C ASP A 436 -20.16 -64.35 73.85
N HIS A 437 -20.66 -64.94 72.75
CA HIS A 437 -22.03 -64.97 72.23
C HIS A 437 -22.72 -63.59 72.23
N ARG A 438 -22.73 -62.89 71.08
CA ARG A 438 -23.76 -62.91 70.00
C ARG A 438 -24.61 -61.63 70.09
N GLY A 439 -24.97 -60.92 69.03
CA GLY A 439 -24.91 -61.21 67.59
C GLY A 439 -24.66 -59.92 66.81
N LEU A 440 -23.85 -59.96 65.76
CA LEU A 440 -24.28 -60.32 64.40
C LEU A 440 -25.25 -59.28 63.83
N GLN A 441 -24.77 -58.48 62.87
CA GLN A 441 -25.02 -58.82 61.47
C GLN A 441 -24.11 -58.04 60.51
N LEU A 442 -23.47 -58.86 59.65
CA LEU A 442 -23.17 -58.63 58.23
C LEU A 442 -22.02 -57.66 57.91
N LEU A 443 -20.80 -58.19 57.90
CA LEU A 443 -20.04 -58.71 56.74
C LEU A 443 -19.31 -57.58 55.99
N GLN A 444 -18.10 -57.27 56.48
CA GLN A 444 -16.80 -57.69 55.90
C GLN A 444 -16.43 -56.83 54.67
N ARG A 445 -15.66 -55.74 54.88
CA ARG A 445 -14.17 -55.70 54.92
C ARG A 445 -13.54 -56.38 53.70
N ARG A 446 -12.93 -55.64 52.75
CA ARG A 446 -11.61 -54.96 52.86
C ARG A 446 -10.52 -56.05 52.89
N TRP A 447 -9.62 -56.22 51.92
CA TRP A 447 -8.84 -55.24 51.14
C TRP A 447 -8.20 -55.91 49.90
N ASN A 448 -7.99 -55.11 48.85
CA ASN A 448 -6.83 -54.97 47.94
C ASN A 448 -5.76 -56.08 47.94
N PRO A 449 -5.13 -56.45 46.78
CA PRO A 449 -4.70 -55.49 45.74
C PRO A 449 -4.73 -55.96 44.25
N ALA A 450 -4.82 -54.95 43.37
CA ALA A 450 -4.23 -54.82 42.03
C ALA A 450 -4.10 -56.06 41.11
N TRP A 451 -5.01 -56.23 40.13
CA TRP A 451 -4.71 -56.24 38.68
C TRP A 451 -5.98 -56.55 37.84
N LEU A 452 -6.42 -55.61 37.00
CA LEU A 452 -6.74 -55.88 35.59
C LEU A 452 -6.89 -54.54 34.85
N THR A 453 -6.07 -54.49 33.83
CA THR A 453 -5.72 -53.45 32.88
C THR A 453 -6.77 -53.27 31.78
N ALA A 454 -6.67 -52.14 31.09
CA ALA A 454 -6.83 -52.03 29.63
C ALA A 454 -8.23 -51.97 28.99
N ALA A 455 -9.25 -51.37 29.62
CA ALA A 455 -10.52 -51.10 28.91
C ALA A 455 -11.06 -49.65 29.01
N THR A 456 -10.39 -48.72 29.71
CA THR A 456 -10.98 -47.39 29.99
C THR A 456 -10.13 -46.18 29.59
N VAL A 457 -8.92 -46.38 29.04
CA VAL A 457 -8.08 -45.25 28.58
C VAL A 457 -8.32 -44.90 27.11
N ASP A 458 -8.93 -45.78 26.32
CA ASP A 458 -9.16 -45.53 24.88
C ASP A 458 -10.44 -44.72 24.56
N LEU A 459 -11.29 -44.49 25.57
CA LEU A 459 -12.53 -43.73 25.36
C LEU A 459 -12.36 -42.20 25.53
N LEU A 460 -11.25 -41.72 26.11
CA LEU A 460 -11.09 -40.29 26.48
C LEU A 460 -10.02 -39.51 25.70
N THR A 461 -9.24 -40.13 24.81
CA THR A 461 -8.28 -39.43 23.93
C THR A 461 -8.77 -39.27 22.48
N GLY A 462 -9.86 -39.94 22.09
CA GLY A 462 -10.42 -39.92 20.73
C GLY A 462 -11.63 -39.00 20.48
N LEU A 463 -12.22 -38.42 21.53
CA LEU A 463 -13.43 -37.59 21.44
C LEU A 463 -13.29 -36.35 20.53
N PRO A 464 -12.19 -35.57 20.58
CA PRO A 464 -12.02 -34.40 19.70
C PRO A 464 -11.90 -34.79 18.22
N LYS A 465 -11.14 -35.85 17.91
CA LYS A 465 -10.96 -36.34 16.53
C LYS A 465 -12.23 -36.97 15.96
N ARG A 466 -13.03 -37.67 16.78
CA ARG A 466 -14.33 -38.24 16.37
C ARG A 466 -15.37 -37.16 16.08
N ILE A 467 -15.40 -36.09 16.89
CA ILE A 467 -16.31 -34.94 16.66
C ILE A 467 -15.89 -34.15 15.42
N GLN A 468 -14.58 -33.91 15.23
CA GLN A 468 -14.07 -33.25 14.02
C GLN A 468 -14.37 -34.05 12.76
N PHE A 469 -14.13 -35.36 12.78
CA PHE A 469 -14.41 -36.25 11.65
C PHE A 469 -15.91 -36.26 11.29
N ALA A 470 -16.80 -36.32 12.28
CA ALA A 470 -18.24 -36.26 12.05
C ALA A 470 -18.67 -34.91 11.43
N ARG A 471 -18.07 -33.80 11.86
CA ARG A 471 -18.31 -32.46 11.29
C ARG A 471 -17.80 -32.33 9.85
N GLU A 472 -16.63 -32.89 9.54
CA GLU A 472 -16.06 -32.86 8.19
C GLU A 472 -16.85 -33.74 7.22
N ARG A 473 -17.34 -34.90 7.69
CA ARG A 473 -18.27 -35.74 6.91
C ARG A 473 -19.57 -35.01 6.61
N ALA A 474 -20.19 -34.39 7.61
CA ALA A 474 -21.39 -33.59 7.41
C ALA A 474 -21.15 -32.42 6.44
N LEU A 475 -19.98 -31.79 6.53
CA LEU A 475 -19.59 -30.66 5.68
C LEU A 475 -19.48 -31.05 4.20
N ILE A 476 -18.77 -32.15 3.88
CA ILE A 476 -18.60 -32.55 2.48
C ILE A 476 -19.92 -33.03 1.86
N VAL A 477 -20.76 -33.74 2.61
CA VAL A 477 -22.07 -34.21 2.14
C VAL A 477 -23.02 -33.03 1.89
N ALA A 478 -23.03 -32.03 2.78
CA ALA A 478 -23.87 -30.85 2.62
C ALA A 478 -23.42 -29.92 1.48
N SER A 479 -22.16 -30.01 1.05
CA SER A 479 -21.56 -29.10 0.05
C SER A 479 -22.04 -29.32 -1.40
N ARG A 480 -22.70 -30.46 -1.70
CA ARG A 480 -23.02 -30.93 -3.06
C ARG A 480 -21.80 -31.10 -4.00
N LEU A 481 -20.57 -30.96 -3.47
CA LEU A 481 -19.32 -31.23 -4.17
C LEU A 481 -18.77 -32.64 -3.88
N PHE A 482 -19.44 -33.39 -3.00
CA PHE A 482 -19.28 -34.83 -2.82
C PHE A 482 -20.54 -35.53 -3.37
N ASP A 483 -20.39 -36.33 -4.42
CA ASP A 483 -21.48 -37.10 -5.04
C ASP A 483 -21.31 -38.57 -4.64
N GLU A 484 -22.15 -39.02 -3.71
CA GLU A 484 -22.02 -40.36 -3.13
C GLU A 484 -22.26 -41.48 -4.15
N GLU A 485 -23.24 -41.32 -5.05
CA GLU A 485 -23.58 -42.33 -6.05
C GLU A 485 -22.47 -42.41 -7.11
N TRP A 486 -21.97 -41.26 -7.56
CA TRP A 486 -20.84 -41.20 -8.49
C TRP A 486 -19.56 -41.80 -7.88
N TYR A 487 -19.28 -41.49 -6.61
CA TYR A 487 -18.11 -42.00 -5.91
C TYR A 487 -18.16 -43.53 -5.75
N ARG A 488 -19.34 -44.11 -5.45
CA ARG A 488 -19.53 -45.57 -5.39
C ARG A 488 -19.32 -46.24 -6.74
N GLN A 489 -19.85 -45.66 -7.81
CA GLN A 489 -19.68 -46.19 -9.18
C GLN A 489 -18.22 -46.16 -9.64
N ARG A 490 -17.46 -45.11 -9.27
CA ARG A 490 -16.06 -44.96 -9.67
C ARG A 490 -15.10 -45.80 -8.82
N ASN A 491 -15.51 -46.21 -7.62
CA ASN A 491 -14.69 -46.93 -6.65
C ASN A 491 -15.39 -48.22 -6.15
N PRO A 492 -15.52 -49.27 -7.01
CA PRO A 492 -16.21 -50.51 -6.65
C PRO A 492 -15.55 -51.29 -5.49
N ASP A 493 -14.26 -51.08 -5.29
CA ASP A 493 -13.47 -51.62 -4.18
C ASP A 493 -13.97 -51.12 -2.82
N VAL A 494 -14.37 -49.85 -2.74
CA VAL A 494 -14.95 -49.24 -1.52
C VAL A 494 -16.33 -49.85 -1.23
N VAL A 495 -17.11 -50.14 -2.28
CA VAL A 495 -18.43 -50.79 -2.16
C VAL A 495 -18.29 -52.24 -1.70
N ALA A 496 -17.35 -53.00 -2.29
CA ALA A 496 -17.09 -54.38 -1.91
C ALA A 496 -16.59 -54.51 -0.45
N ALA A 497 -15.88 -53.49 0.05
CA ALA A 497 -15.41 -53.42 1.43
C ALA A 497 -16.50 -52.97 2.44
N GLY A 498 -17.69 -52.57 1.97
CA GLY A 498 -18.79 -52.12 2.84
C GLY A 498 -18.52 -50.81 3.58
N VAL A 499 -17.59 -49.97 3.09
CA VAL A 499 -17.19 -48.73 3.77
C VAL A 499 -18.04 -47.55 3.27
N ASP A 500 -18.48 -46.69 4.19
CA ASP A 500 -19.20 -45.45 3.87
C ASP A 500 -18.35 -44.54 2.94
N PRO A 501 -18.84 -44.17 1.73
CA PRO A 501 -18.02 -43.47 0.74
C PRO A 501 -17.48 -42.11 1.20
N ALA A 502 -18.29 -41.33 1.91
CA ALA A 502 -17.87 -40.02 2.43
C ALA A 502 -16.77 -40.18 3.50
N SER A 503 -16.91 -41.19 4.37
CA SER A 503 -15.88 -41.53 5.35
C SER A 503 -14.61 -42.05 4.70
N HIS A 504 -14.73 -42.88 3.66
CA HIS A 504 -13.59 -43.38 2.89
C HIS A 504 -12.83 -42.23 2.23
N TYR A 505 -13.54 -41.34 1.54
CA TYR A 505 -12.92 -40.20 0.88
C TYR A 505 -12.16 -39.29 1.85
N LEU A 506 -12.72 -39.01 3.02
CA LEU A 506 -12.07 -38.17 4.03
C LEU A 506 -10.80 -38.79 4.61
N ARG A 507 -10.79 -40.11 4.82
CA ARG A 507 -9.67 -40.82 5.48
C ARG A 507 -8.58 -41.25 4.52
N HIS A 508 -8.97 -41.64 3.31
CA HIS A 508 -8.08 -42.34 2.37
C HIS A 508 -8.21 -41.74 0.97
N GLY A 509 -9.44 -41.65 0.44
CA GLY A 509 -9.67 -41.35 -0.97
C GLY A 509 -9.04 -40.03 -1.45
N ALA A 510 -9.10 -38.96 -0.66
CA ALA A 510 -8.53 -37.68 -1.08
C ALA A 510 -6.99 -37.69 -1.15
N TYR A 511 -6.33 -38.45 -0.27
CA TYR A 511 -4.87 -38.59 -0.25
C TYR A 511 -4.37 -39.63 -1.26
N GLU A 512 -5.24 -40.54 -1.68
CA GLU A 512 -5.03 -41.45 -2.82
C GLU A 512 -5.28 -40.76 -4.18
N GLY A 513 -5.67 -39.48 -4.18
CA GLY A 513 -5.97 -38.72 -5.39
C GLY A 513 -7.30 -39.11 -6.06
N ARG A 514 -8.22 -39.77 -5.34
CA ARG A 514 -9.57 -40.06 -5.84
C ARG A 514 -10.41 -38.78 -5.80
N ASP A 515 -11.28 -38.61 -6.77
CA ASP A 515 -12.14 -37.41 -6.86
C ASP A 515 -13.45 -37.61 -6.10
N PRO A 516 -13.97 -36.61 -5.39
CA PRO A 516 -15.23 -36.70 -4.65
C PRO A 516 -16.47 -36.52 -5.51
N SER A 517 -16.34 -35.93 -6.69
CA SER A 517 -17.42 -35.70 -7.67
C SER A 517 -16.84 -35.37 -9.05
N PRO A 518 -17.64 -35.34 -10.13
CA PRO A 518 -17.19 -34.90 -11.45
C PRO A 518 -16.68 -33.45 -11.52
N PHE A 519 -16.92 -32.65 -10.48
CA PHE A 519 -16.68 -31.21 -10.49
C PHE A 519 -15.46 -30.79 -9.65
N PHE A 520 -14.85 -31.74 -8.94
CA PHE A 520 -13.74 -31.47 -8.04
C PHE A 520 -12.63 -32.50 -8.28
N ASP A 521 -11.47 -32.03 -8.70
CA ASP A 521 -10.28 -32.85 -8.98
C ASP A 521 -9.30 -32.74 -7.80
N SER A 522 -9.23 -33.80 -7.00
CA SER A 522 -8.42 -33.84 -5.78
C SER A 522 -6.93 -33.72 -6.08
N PHE A 523 -6.48 -34.34 -7.17
CA PHE A 523 -5.08 -34.38 -7.56
C PHE A 523 -4.62 -33.03 -8.11
N PHE A 524 -5.44 -32.41 -8.95
CA PHE A 524 -5.23 -31.05 -9.45
C PHE A 524 -5.17 -30.05 -8.29
N TYR A 525 -6.06 -30.19 -7.32
CA TYR A 525 -6.10 -29.29 -6.17
C TYR A 525 -4.83 -29.39 -5.31
N LEU A 526 -4.40 -30.60 -4.96
CA LEU A 526 -3.19 -30.79 -4.15
C LEU A 526 -1.90 -30.44 -4.89
N THR A 527 -1.87 -30.61 -6.23
CA THR A 527 -0.71 -30.28 -7.05
C THR A 527 -0.54 -28.77 -7.25
N ASN A 528 -1.62 -28.03 -7.48
CA ASN A 528 -1.57 -26.58 -7.68
C ASN A 528 -1.48 -25.78 -6.37
N TYR A 529 -1.79 -26.41 -5.25
CA TYR A 529 -1.75 -25.80 -3.92
C TYR A 529 -0.86 -26.61 -2.97
N PRO A 530 0.48 -26.53 -3.13
CA PRO A 530 1.43 -27.31 -2.34
C PRO A 530 1.36 -27.01 -0.84
N ASP A 531 0.90 -25.80 -0.47
CA ASP A 531 0.64 -25.41 0.92
C ASP A 531 -0.39 -26.31 1.61
N ILE A 532 -1.39 -26.80 0.86
CA ILE A 532 -2.44 -27.69 1.37
C ILE A 532 -1.95 -29.13 1.44
N ALA A 533 -1.16 -29.55 0.45
CA ALA A 533 -0.53 -30.87 0.44
C ALA A 533 0.47 -31.03 1.61
N VAL A 534 1.28 -30.00 1.89
CA VAL A 534 2.22 -29.99 3.02
C VAL A 534 1.48 -29.95 4.36
N ALA A 535 0.36 -29.21 4.45
CA ALA A 535 -0.47 -29.16 5.65
C ALA A 535 -1.25 -30.46 5.93
N GLY A 536 -1.30 -31.41 4.98
CA GLY A 536 -2.01 -32.68 5.12
C GLY A 536 -3.53 -32.51 5.31
N VAL A 537 -4.09 -31.39 4.85
CA VAL A 537 -5.52 -31.09 4.98
C VAL A 537 -6.27 -31.68 3.80
N ASN A 538 -7.43 -32.30 4.04
CA ASN A 538 -8.27 -32.82 2.97
C ASN A 538 -8.64 -31.70 1.97
N PRO A 539 -8.37 -31.87 0.65
CA PRO A 539 -8.50 -30.82 -0.35
C PRO A 539 -9.93 -30.28 -0.50
N LEU A 540 -10.94 -31.16 -0.43
CA LEU A 540 -12.35 -30.75 -0.52
C LEU A 540 -12.79 -30.00 0.75
N VAL A 541 -12.37 -30.47 1.93
CA VAL A 541 -12.63 -29.77 3.20
C VAL A 541 -11.98 -28.38 3.20
N HIS A 542 -10.73 -28.29 2.73
CA HIS A 542 -10.04 -27.01 2.59
C HIS A 542 -10.77 -26.09 1.61
N PHE A 543 -11.17 -26.59 0.44
CA PHE A 543 -11.88 -25.79 -0.54
C PHE A 543 -13.20 -25.22 0.01
N ILE A 544 -14.01 -26.06 0.66
CA ILE A 544 -15.29 -25.63 1.25
C ILE A 544 -15.06 -24.58 2.34
N ARG A 545 -14.03 -24.76 3.19
CA ARG A 545 -13.77 -23.86 4.32
C ARG A 545 -13.06 -22.57 3.94
N HIS A 546 -12.18 -22.59 2.94
CA HIS A 546 -11.23 -21.52 2.64
C HIS A 546 -11.04 -21.31 1.13
N GLY A 547 -10.75 -22.38 0.38
CA GLY A 547 -10.35 -22.28 -1.03
C GLY A 547 -11.34 -21.57 -1.96
N ALA A 548 -12.65 -21.71 -1.72
CA ALA A 548 -13.67 -20.99 -2.49
C ALA A 548 -13.63 -19.46 -2.29
N ARG A 549 -13.22 -19.00 -1.09
CA ARG A 549 -13.03 -17.57 -0.78
C ARG A 549 -11.72 -17.05 -1.33
N GLU A 550 -10.69 -17.89 -1.32
CA GLU A 550 -9.35 -17.60 -1.85
C GLU A 550 -9.29 -17.66 -3.39
N GLY A 551 -10.38 -18.04 -4.06
CA GLY A 551 -10.45 -18.11 -5.52
C GLY A 551 -9.69 -19.30 -6.11
N ARG A 552 -9.41 -20.32 -5.32
CA ARG A 552 -8.69 -21.53 -5.75
C ARG A 552 -9.56 -22.33 -6.72
N ARG A 553 -9.03 -22.66 -7.88
CA ARG A 553 -9.65 -23.54 -8.89
C ARG A 553 -9.74 -24.97 -8.37
N ILE A 554 -10.87 -25.63 -8.62
CA ILE A 554 -11.16 -27.00 -8.15
C ILE A 554 -10.94 -28.09 -9.19
N ALA A 555 -10.83 -27.72 -10.47
CA ALA A 555 -10.54 -28.61 -11.59
C ALA A 555 -9.98 -27.77 -12.76
N PRO A 556 -9.35 -28.39 -13.77
CA PRO A 556 -9.02 -27.75 -15.04
C PRO A 556 -10.29 -27.28 -15.80
N ASP A 557 -10.19 -26.24 -16.64
CA ASP A 557 -11.31 -25.65 -17.41
C ASP A 557 -11.92 -26.67 -18.40
N ARG A 558 -12.76 -27.62 -17.94
CA ARG A 558 -13.43 -28.60 -18.80
C ARG A 558 -14.85 -29.03 -18.45
N HIS A 559 -15.49 -28.60 -17.37
CA HIS A 559 -16.86 -29.06 -17.05
C HIS A 559 -17.83 -27.89 -16.81
N GLY A 560 -19.02 -27.98 -17.44
CA GLY A 560 -20.03 -26.93 -17.56
C GLY A 560 -20.71 -26.49 -16.25
N PRO A 561 -21.73 -25.62 -16.32
CA PRO A 561 -22.22 -24.87 -15.16
C PRO A 561 -22.82 -25.76 -14.06
N CYS A 562 -22.64 -25.28 -12.82
CA CYS A 562 -23.11 -25.87 -11.58
C CYS A 562 -24.63 -26.10 -11.57
N PRO A 563 -25.17 -27.14 -10.90
CA PRO A 563 -26.62 -27.45 -10.87
C PRO A 563 -27.54 -26.42 -10.20
N GLN A 564 -27.09 -25.20 -9.91
CA GLN A 564 -27.92 -24.17 -9.26
C GLN A 564 -28.75 -23.33 -10.25
N ASP A 565 -28.56 -23.48 -11.57
CA ASP A 565 -29.20 -22.64 -12.59
C ASP A 565 -30.36 -23.31 -13.36
N ARG A 566 -31.10 -24.24 -12.74
CA ARG A 566 -32.32 -24.80 -13.36
C ARG A 566 -33.51 -24.73 -12.40
N ASN A 567 -34.21 -23.59 -12.45
CA ASN A 567 -35.68 -23.49 -12.60
C ASN A 567 -36.11 -22.04 -12.39
N SER A 568 -36.15 -21.28 -13.49
CA SER A 568 -36.96 -20.07 -13.64
C SER A 568 -38.21 -20.46 -14.43
N GLU A 569 -39.37 -20.43 -13.76
CA GLU A 569 -40.74 -20.30 -14.29
C GLU A 569 -41.71 -21.06 -13.37
N GLU A 570 -42.31 -20.35 -12.41
CA GLU A 570 -43.76 -20.36 -12.15
C GLU A 570 -44.12 -19.59 -10.86
N LYS A 571 -45.05 -18.63 -11.04
CA LYS A 571 -46.01 -18.07 -10.06
C LYS A 571 -45.54 -16.99 -9.07
N GLU A 572 -45.46 -15.80 -9.66
CA GLU A 572 -46.06 -14.52 -9.25
C GLU A 572 -47.21 -14.60 -8.21
N SER A 573 -46.90 -14.80 -6.92
CA SER A 573 -47.81 -14.40 -5.83
C SER A 573 -47.14 -13.97 -4.52
N ASP A 574 -45.81 -13.88 -4.45
CA ASP A 574 -45.10 -13.58 -3.19
C ASP A 574 -44.17 -12.37 -3.28
N MET A 575 -44.62 -11.33 -4.00
CA MET A 575 -43.92 -10.05 -4.13
C MET A 575 -43.95 -9.17 -2.87
N THR A 576 -44.51 -9.67 -1.77
CA THR A 576 -44.50 -9.00 -0.46
C THR A 576 -43.40 -9.56 0.46
N ALA A 577 -42.96 -10.80 0.28
CA ALA A 577 -41.84 -11.41 1.01
C ALA A 577 -40.45 -11.07 0.40
N PHE A 578 -40.39 -10.74 -0.90
CA PHE A 578 -39.12 -10.46 -1.60
C PHE A 578 -38.46 -9.11 -1.20
N ARG A 579 -39.21 -8.22 -0.54
CA ARG A 579 -38.64 -6.98 0.03
C ARG A 579 -37.98 -7.17 1.40
N GLU A 580 -38.23 -8.28 2.09
CA GLU A 580 -37.55 -8.60 3.36
C GLU A 580 -36.33 -9.51 3.16
N MET A 581 -36.20 -10.17 2.01
CA MET A 581 -35.11 -11.13 1.72
C MET A 581 -33.94 -10.56 0.90
N THR A 582 -33.90 -9.25 0.64
CA THR A 582 -32.75 -8.55 0.02
C THR A 582 -31.82 -7.90 1.05
N ARG A 583 -31.51 -8.62 2.14
CA ARG A 583 -30.40 -8.26 3.05
C ARG A 583 -29.21 -9.23 2.98
N PHE A 584 -29.28 -10.24 2.11
CA PHE A 584 -28.23 -11.27 1.92
C PHE A 584 -27.52 -11.24 0.55
N GLY A 585 -27.81 -10.24 -0.30
CA GLY A 585 -27.40 -10.21 -1.71
C GLY A 585 -26.14 -9.42 -2.06
N LEU A 586 -25.38 -8.86 -1.11
CA LEU A 586 -24.29 -7.93 -1.46
C LEU A 586 -23.02 -8.60 -2.03
N LYS A 587 -22.74 -9.88 -1.75
CA LYS A 587 -21.49 -10.55 -2.22
C LYS A 587 -21.59 -11.23 -3.59
N VAL A 588 -22.78 -11.63 -4.04
CA VAL A 588 -22.98 -12.22 -5.38
C VAL A 588 -23.09 -11.11 -6.44
N ILE A 589 -23.71 -9.98 -6.10
CA ILE A 589 -23.83 -8.80 -6.98
C ILE A 589 -22.47 -8.14 -7.22
N ASP A 590 -21.57 -8.14 -6.24
CA ASP A 590 -20.21 -7.61 -6.38
C ASP A 590 -19.32 -8.45 -7.32
N ARG A 591 -19.48 -9.79 -7.31
CA ARG A 591 -18.74 -10.67 -8.22
C ARG A 591 -19.25 -10.54 -9.65
N ALA A 592 -20.56 -10.40 -9.86
CA ALA A 592 -21.11 -10.13 -11.19
C ALA A 592 -20.72 -8.75 -11.74
N ARG A 593 -20.57 -7.72 -10.88
CA ARG A 593 -20.14 -6.37 -11.27
C ARG A 593 -18.64 -6.24 -11.58
N ASN A 594 -17.80 -7.16 -11.09
CA ASN A 594 -16.34 -7.05 -11.20
C ASN A 594 -15.69 -7.99 -12.24
N VAL A 595 -16.49 -8.83 -12.92
CA VAL A 595 -16.01 -9.59 -14.09
C VAL A 595 -15.72 -8.60 -15.22
N GLY A 596 -14.47 -8.51 -15.65
CA GLY A 596 -14.03 -7.63 -16.75
C GLY A 596 -13.46 -6.26 -16.32
N LYS A 597 -13.51 -5.90 -15.04
CA LYS A 597 -12.90 -4.64 -14.55
C LYS A 597 -11.38 -4.71 -14.49
N ALA A 598 -10.72 -3.58 -14.74
CA ALA A 598 -9.28 -3.46 -14.52
C ALA A 598 -8.94 -3.50 -13.02
N GLU A 599 -7.69 -3.84 -12.67
CA GLU A 599 -7.25 -3.86 -11.26
C GLU A 599 -7.42 -2.51 -10.58
N ILE A 600 -7.16 -1.42 -11.29
CA ILE A 600 -7.34 -0.06 -10.78
C ILE A 600 -8.80 0.23 -10.44
N GLU A 601 -9.75 -0.24 -11.23
CA GLU A 601 -11.19 -0.04 -10.97
C GLU A 601 -11.63 -0.83 -9.73
N ARG A 602 -11.13 -2.06 -9.55
CA ARG A 602 -11.37 -2.83 -8.31
C ARG A 602 -10.83 -2.11 -7.08
N ARG A 603 -9.65 -1.49 -7.20
CA ARG A 603 -9.06 -0.69 -6.11
C ARG A 603 -9.88 0.56 -5.81
N VAL A 604 -10.38 1.25 -6.84
CA VAL A 604 -11.29 2.40 -6.68
C VAL A 604 -12.61 1.97 -6.03
N ASP A 605 -13.24 0.89 -6.50
CA ASP A 605 -14.48 0.37 -5.91
C ASP A 605 -14.30 -0.05 -4.45
N HIS A 606 -13.15 -0.63 -4.11
CA HIS A 606 -12.78 -0.94 -2.73
C HIS A 606 -12.75 0.34 -1.90
N LEU A 607 -12.04 1.38 -2.36
CA LEU A 607 -11.97 2.66 -1.65
C LEU A 607 -13.33 3.37 -1.54
N LEU A 608 -14.17 3.34 -2.58
CA LEU A 608 -15.49 3.97 -2.59
C LEU A 608 -16.44 3.36 -1.57
N LYS A 609 -16.42 2.04 -1.38
CA LYS A 609 -17.21 1.35 -0.33
C LYS A 609 -16.90 1.84 1.09
N PHE A 610 -15.80 2.56 1.28
CA PHE A 610 -15.36 3.06 2.57
C PHE A 610 -15.66 4.53 2.80
N VAL A 611 -15.74 5.33 1.74
CA VAL A 611 -15.88 6.78 1.84
C VAL A 611 -17.26 7.28 1.43
N ASP A 612 -17.99 6.50 0.64
CA ASP A 612 -19.29 6.87 0.07
C ASP A 612 -20.43 6.44 0.99
N TYR A 613 -20.85 7.36 1.87
CA TYR A 613 -22.01 7.19 2.73
C TYR A 613 -23.02 8.31 2.45
N VAL A 614 -24.26 7.92 2.14
CA VAL A 614 -25.36 8.86 1.93
C VAL A 614 -25.87 9.34 3.28
N SER A 615 -25.81 10.65 3.53
CA SER A 615 -26.40 11.24 4.73
C SER A 615 -27.93 11.11 4.67
N THR A 616 -28.50 10.39 5.63
CA THR A 616 -29.95 10.32 5.83
C THR A 616 -30.42 11.59 6.54
N PRO A 617 -31.39 12.35 5.98
CA PRO A 617 -31.97 13.48 6.70
C PRO A 617 -32.67 12.97 7.96
N GLU A 618 -32.22 13.47 9.11
CA GLU A 618 -32.49 12.86 10.41
C GLU A 618 -33.13 13.83 11.42
N PRO A 619 -33.80 13.28 12.47
CA PRO A 619 -34.56 14.05 13.44
C PRO A 619 -33.69 15.03 14.24
N SER A 620 -34.32 16.10 14.74
CA SER A 620 -33.65 17.14 15.53
C SER A 620 -32.89 16.55 16.72
N VAL A 621 -31.68 17.06 16.95
CA VAL A 621 -30.84 16.77 18.13
C VAL A 621 -31.67 16.86 19.42
N ARG A 622 -31.39 15.98 20.39
CA ARG A 622 -32.08 15.98 21.68
C ARG A 622 -31.85 17.33 22.39
N LYS A 623 -32.95 18.00 22.74
CA LYS A 623 -32.91 19.33 23.39
C LYS A 623 -32.63 19.29 24.90
N SER A 624 -32.70 18.12 25.53
CA SER A 624 -32.49 17.92 26.97
C SER A 624 -31.56 16.74 27.18
N ILE A 625 -30.45 16.97 27.87
CA ILE A 625 -29.40 15.97 28.14
C ILE A 625 -29.34 15.72 29.65
N ASP A 626 -29.34 14.45 30.04
CA ASP A 626 -29.07 14.00 31.40
C ASP A 626 -27.60 13.59 31.49
N PHE A 627 -26.76 14.42 32.13
CA PHE A 627 -25.32 14.16 32.22
C PHE A 627 -24.97 12.97 33.12
N GLU A 628 -25.87 12.51 33.98
CA GLU A 628 -25.66 11.27 34.76
C GLU A 628 -26.04 10.02 33.94
N ARG A 629 -26.75 10.20 32.82
CA ARG A 629 -27.23 9.12 31.95
C ARG A 629 -27.18 9.51 30.47
N LEU A 630 -25.97 9.69 29.96
CA LEU A 630 -25.73 9.95 28.54
C LEU A 630 -26.15 8.75 27.68
N LYS A 631 -26.67 9.03 26.49
CA LYS A 631 -26.86 8.04 25.41
C LYS A 631 -25.66 8.08 24.45
N ILE A 632 -24.85 7.03 24.49
CA ILE A 632 -23.55 6.94 23.82
C ILE A 632 -23.58 5.82 22.79
N THR A 633 -23.37 6.15 21.52
CA THR A 633 -23.32 5.17 20.44
C THR A 633 -21.88 5.01 19.94
N TRP A 634 -21.35 3.78 19.97
CA TRP A 634 -20.04 3.42 19.44
C TRP A 634 -20.18 2.84 18.04
N VAL A 635 -19.40 3.34 17.08
CA VAL A 635 -19.32 2.77 15.73
C VAL A 635 -18.01 2.01 15.61
N ILE A 636 -18.10 0.70 15.38
CA ILE A 636 -16.94 -0.21 15.33
C ILE A 636 -16.91 -1.01 14.02
N PRO A 637 -15.72 -1.37 13.52
CA PRO A 637 -15.62 -2.41 12.51
C PRO A 637 -15.98 -3.77 13.12
N ASP A 638 -16.37 -4.72 12.28
CA ASP A 638 -16.64 -6.09 12.72
C ASP A 638 -15.36 -6.77 13.30
N PHE A 639 -15.55 -7.79 14.13
CA PHE A 639 -14.49 -8.34 14.98
C PHE A 639 -14.55 -9.86 15.13
N GLN A 640 -13.48 -10.41 15.71
CA GLN A 640 -13.35 -11.83 16.07
C GLN A 640 -12.67 -11.96 17.43
N PRO A 641 -12.84 -13.10 18.14
CA PRO A 641 -12.14 -13.36 19.40
C PRO A 641 -10.61 -13.13 19.26
N GLY A 642 -10.02 -12.44 20.25
CA GLY A 642 -8.59 -12.08 20.25
C GLY A 642 -8.24 -10.73 19.61
N ALA A 643 -9.22 -9.95 19.16
CA ALA A 643 -9.00 -8.60 18.64
C ALA A 643 -8.67 -7.59 19.76
N GLY A 644 -7.39 -7.23 19.90
CA GLY A 644 -6.92 -6.37 21.00
C GLY A 644 -7.48 -4.94 21.02
N GLY A 645 -7.69 -4.30 19.86
CA GLY A 645 -8.31 -2.97 19.79
C GLY A 645 -9.78 -2.99 20.24
N HIS A 646 -10.53 -3.98 19.78
CA HIS A 646 -11.92 -4.20 20.21
C HIS A 646 -12.04 -4.47 21.70
N MET A 647 -11.12 -5.24 22.30
CA MET A 647 -11.08 -5.43 23.75
C MET A 647 -10.98 -4.10 24.52
N THR A 648 -10.19 -3.15 24.02
CA THR A 648 -10.05 -1.83 24.65
C THR A 648 -11.35 -1.03 24.52
N ILE A 649 -11.99 -1.06 23.35
CA ILE A 649 -13.30 -0.43 23.14
C ILE A 649 -14.34 -1.01 24.12
N PHE A 650 -14.48 -2.33 24.18
CA PHE A 650 -15.47 -2.98 25.05
C PHE A 650 -15.20 -2.75 26.54
N ARG A 651 -13.93 -2.61 26.95
CA ARG A 651 -13.58 -2.23 28.33
C ARG A 651 -14.13 -0.86 28.69
N ILE A 652 -13.90 0.15 27.85
CA ILE A 652 -14.37 1.51 28.11
C ILE A 652 -15.89 1.57 28.03
N ALA A 653 -16.49 0.92 27.02
CA ALA A 653 -17.95 0.81 26.89
C ALA A 653 -18.59 0.16 28.13
N HIS A 654 -18.02 -0.93 28.65
CA HIS A 654 -18.47 -1.58 29.88
C HIS A 654 -18.44 -0.63 31.08
N TYR A 655 -17.34 0.12 31.28
CA TYR A 655 -17.26 1.05 32.40
C TYR A 655 -18.25 2.21 32.27
N LEU A 656 -18.47 2.75 31.06
CA LEU A 656 -19.48 3.78 30.83
C LEU A 656 -20.90 3.28 31.19
N GLU A 657 -21.20 2.02 30.88
CA GLU A 657 -22.44 1.36 31.32
C GLU A 657 -22.50 1.21 32.84
N VAL A 658 -21.41 0.76 33.48
CA VAL A 658 -21.30 0.67 34.95
C VAL A 658 -21.48 2.03 35.63
N PHE A 659 -21.03 3.12 34.99
CA PHE A 659 -21.22 4.48 35.49
C PHE A 659 -22.65 4.99 35.33
N GLY A 660 -23.52 4.24 34.64
CA GLY A 660 -24.96 4.52 34.51
C GLY A 660 -25.41 5.02 33.15
N HIS A 661 -24.50 5.13 32.17
CA HIS A 661 -24.84 5.60 30.82
C HIS A 661 -25.49 4.51 29.95
N GLU A 662 -26.29 4.95 28.98
CA GLU A 662 -26.88 4.07 27.97
C GLU A 662 -25.89 3.91 26.82
N VAL A 663 -25.36 2.70 26.64
CA VAL A 663 -24.33 2.40 25.64
C VAL A 663 -24.90 1.49 24.55
N GLU A 664 -24.74 1.90 23.29
CA GLU A 664 -25.14 1.14 22.10
C GLU A 664 -23.94 0.95 21.16
N ILE A 665 -23.91 -0.16 20.43
CA ILE A 665 -22.84 -0.46 19.46
C ILE A 665 -23.41 -0.66 18.06
N LEU A 666 -22.85 0.05 17.08
CA LEU A 666 -23.11 -0.14 15.67
C LEU A 666 -21.90 -0.81 15.00
N ILE A 667 -22.12 -1.96 14.39
CA ILE A 667 -21.10 -2.66 13.62
C ILE A 667 -21.24 -2.29 12.15
N GLN A 668 -20.23 -1.59 11.65
CA GLN A 668 -20.14 -1.19 10.24
C GLN A 668 -19.64 -2.35 9.38
N ASN A 669 -20.28 -2.55 8.23
CA ASN A 669 -19.89 -3.48 7.17
C ASN A 669 -19.59 -4.89 7.71
N PRO A 670 -20.55 -5.55 8.39
CA PRO A 670 -20.32 -6.84 9.04
C PRO A 670 -19.88 -7.94 8.06
N VAL A 671 -18.92 -8.76 8.50
CA VAL A 671 -18.34 -9.90 7.77
C VAL A 671 -18.38 -11.19 8.59
N HIS A 672 -18.24 -11.09 9.91
CA HIS A 672 -18.19 -12.20 10.86
C HIS A 672 -19.54 -12.44 11.54
N HIS A 673 -20.31 -11.38 11.76
CA HIS A 673 -21.61 -11.47 12.44
C HIS A 673 -22.77 -11.23 11.47
N SER A 674 -23.82 -12.04 11.58
CA SER A 674 -25.05 -11.89 10.78
C SER A 674 -26.20 -11.20 11.54
N SER A 675 -26.06 -11.02 12.85
CA SER A 675 -27.03 -10.31 13.70
C SER A 675 -26.35 -9.68 14.92
N GLY A 676 -26.96 -8.63 15.46
CA GLY A 676 -26.53 -7.98 16.70
C GLY A 676 -26.45 -8.95 17.88
N GLU A 677 -27.47 -9.78 18.08
CA GLU A 677 -27.49 -10.86 19.08
C GLU A 677 -26.33 -11.86 18.94
N GLY A 678 -25.89 -12.13 17.71
CA GLY A 678 -24.71 -12.93 17.45
C GLY A 678 -23.44 -12.25 17.93
N ALA A 679 -23.28 -10.97 17.61
CA ALA A 679 -22.14 -10.16 18.05
C ALA A 679 -22.12 -9.99 19.58
N LYS A 680 -23.28 -9.78 20.21
CA LYS A 680 -23.43 -9.60 21.66
C LYS A 680 -22.98 -10.85 22.41
N ARG A 681 -23.37 -12.04 21.95
CA ARG A 681 -22.87 -13.31 22.48
C ARG A 681 -21.35 -13.41 22.39
N THR A 682 -20.77 -13.11 21.22
CA THR A 682 -19.30 -13.14 21.04
C THR A 682 -18.60 -12.18 22.01
N ILE A 683 -19.15 -10.98 22.24
CA ILE A 683 -18.58 -10.00 23.19
C ILE A 683 -18.64 -10.56 24.62
N ASN A 684 -19.79 -11.05 25.04
CA ASN A 684 -19.99 -11.54 26.41
C ASN A 684 -19.19 -12.83 26.70
N ASP A 685 -18.93 -13.66 25.67
CA ASP A 685 -18.19 -14.91 25.81
C ASP A 685 -16.66 -14.73 25.77
N HIS A 686 -16.16 -13.70 25.05
CA HIS A 686 -14.73 -13.56 24.74
C HIS A 686 -14.09 -12.22 25.08
N PHE A 687 -14.89 -11.21 25.43
CA PHE A 687 -14.44 -9.85 25.73
C PHE A 687 -14.96 -9.39 27.10
N GLN A 688 -15.31 -8.10 27.23
CA GLN A 688 -15.97 -7.58 28.41
C GLN A 688 -17.48 -7.62 28.22
N PRO A 689 -18.22 -8.30 29.10
CA PRO A 689 -19.67 -8.36 28.99
C PRO A 689 -20.30 -6.98 29.09
N PHE A 690 -21.30 -6.71 28.26
CA PHE A 690 -22.10 -5.49 28.35
C PHE A 690 -23.56 -5.78 28.00
N SER A 691 -24.47 -4.95 28.50
CA SER A 691 -25.91 -5.17 28.39
C SER A 691 -26.58 -4.39 27.25
N GLY A 692 -25.89 -3.41 26.68
CA GLY A 692 -26.34 -2.56 25.57
C GLY A 692 -26.79 -3.28 24.28
N GLU A 693 -27.51 -2.55 23.44
CA GLU A 693 -27.97 -3.02 22.12
C GLU A 693 -26.85 -3.02 21.08
N ILE A 694 -26.96 -3.94 20.11
CA ILE A 694 -26.03 -4.02 18.99
C ILE A 694 -26.82 -4.07 17.69
N ASP A 695 -26.51 -3.14 16.79
CA ASP A 695 -27.05 -3.14 15.44
C ASP A 695 -25.94 -3.23 14.38
N LEU A 696 -26.33 -3.69 13.19
CA LEU A 696 -25.43 -3.88 12.06
C LEU A 696 -25.87 -3.00 10.89
N PHE A 697 -24.94 -2.36 10.19
CA PHE A 697 -25.27 -1.55 9.00
C PHE A 697 -24.18 -1.59 7.92
N SER A 698 -24.59 -1.31 6.68
CA SER A 698 -23.71 -1.22 5.50
C SER A 698 -24.25 -0.18 4.53
N SER A 699 -23.38 0.64 3.94
CA SER A 699 -23.67 1.67 2.91
C SER A 699 -24.61 2.83 3.32
N GLU A 700 -25.73 2.56 3.97
CA GLU A 700 -26.66 3.57 4.50
C GLU A 700 -26.50 3.69 6.02
N THR A 701 -26.40 4.92 6.52
CA THR A 701 -26.26 5.17 7.96
C THR A 701 -27.59 4.94 8.69
N PRO A 702 -27.58 4.32 9.89
CA PRO A 702 -28.78 4.17 10.71
C PRO A 702 -29.35 5.52 11.15
N ARG A 703 -30.68 5.61 11.26
CA ARG A 703 -31.36 6.81 11.75
C ARG A 703 -31.43 6.84 13.26
N LEU A 704 -30.43 7.42 13.90
CA LEU A 704 -30.28 7.38 15.35
C LEU A 704 -30.05 8.78 15.94
N THR A 705 -30.43 8.91 17.21
CA THR A 705 -30.11 10.11 18.00
C THR A 705 -29.52 9.70 19.33
N GLY A 706 -28.61 10.55 19.82
CA GLY A 706 -27.92 10.36 21.09
C GLY A 706 -27.11 11.59 21.48
N ASP A 707 -26.44 11.51 22.61
CA ASP A 707 -25.66 12.61 23.15
C ASP A 707 -24.21 12.57 22.62
N ALA A 708 -23.65 11.35 22.48
CA ALA A 708 -22.32 11.13 21.93
C ALA A 708 -22.32 10.05 20.83
N LEU A 709 -21.58 10.32 19.75
CA LEU A 709 -21.28 9.35 18.69
C LEU A 709 -19.78 9.16 18.55
N ILE A 710 -19.29 7.92 18.71
CA ILE A 710 -17.86 7.63 18.83
C ILE A 710 -17.40 6.75 17.66
N ALA A 711 -16.54 7.28 16.80
CA ALA A 711 -15.75 6.51 15.83
C ALA A 711 -14.58 5.83 16.52
N THR A 712 -14.12 4.69 16.00
CA THR A 712 -13.07 3.85 16.65
C THR A 712 -11.95 3.37 15.73
N ASP A 713 -12.10 3.58 14.43
CA ASP A 713 -11.19 3.17 13.37
C ASP A 713 -11.37 4.16 12.19
N ARG A 714 -10.37 4.27 11.32
CA ARG A 714 -10.43 5.13 10.13
C ARG A 714 -11.69 4.91 9.29
N PHE A 715 -12.19 3.68 9.22
CA PHE A 715 -13.36 3.33 8.41
C PHE A 715 -14.66 3.80 9.05
N THR A 716 -14.72 3.84 10.38
CA THR A 716 -15.92 4.25 11.13
C THR A 716 -16.08 5.76 11.17
N CYS A 717 -15.00 6.51 10.89
CA CYS A 717 -15.02 7.97 10.81
C CYS A 717 -15.95 8.51 9.70
N TYR A 718 -15.98 7.88 8.52
CA TYR A 718 -16.83 8.34 7.41
C TYR A 718 -18.33 8.26 7.69
N PRO A 719 -18.90 7.12 8.12
CA PRO A 719 -20.31 7.07 8.49
C PRO A 719 -20.63 7.94 9.71
N VAL A 720 -19.72 8.05 10.69
CA VAL A 720 -19.88 8.98 11.82
C VAL A 720 -19.94 10.43 11.35
N ASN A 721 -19.12 10.81 10.37
CA ASN A 721 -19.17 12.16 9.79
C ASN A 721 -20.53 12.42 9.10
N ALA A 722 -21.10 11.41 8.44
CA ALA A 722 -22.38 11.52 7.73
C ALA A 722 -23.63 11.58 8.64
N MET A 723 -23.58 11.01 9.85
CA MET A 723 -24.70 10.99 10.81
C MET A 723 -24.83 12.33 11.57
N SER A 724 -25.98 13.01 11.51
CA SER A 724 -26.16 14.33 12.14
C SER A 724 -27.00 14.33 13.42
N GLY A 725 -27.61 13.20 13.81
CA GLY A 725 -28.55 13.11 14.93
C GLY A 725 -27.95 13.19 16.35
N PHE A 726 -26.69 13.59 16.50
CA PHE A 726 -25.95 13.52 17.77
C PHE A 726 -25.41 14.89 18.19
N THR A 727 -25.45 15.17 19.49
CA THR A 727 -25.00 16.46 20.06
C THR A 727 -23.51 16.69 19.84
N ARG A 728 -22.66 15.67 20.07
CA ARG A 728 -21.22 15.76 19.76
C ARG A 728 -20.66 14.43 19.24
N LYS A 729 -19.65 14.55 18.37
CA LYS A 729 -18.96 13.43 17.75
C LYS A 729 -17.53 13.34 18.25
N PHE A 730 -17.07 12.11 18.43
CA PHE A 730 -15.76 11.80 18.97
C PHE A 730 -15.05 10.77 18.11
N TYR A 731 -13.72 10.79 18.18
CA TYR A 731 -12.88 9.73 17.62
C TYR A 731 -12.05 9.12 18.76
N PHE A 732 -12.28 7.85 19.04
CA PHE A 732 -11.51 7.03 19.96
C PHE A 732 -10.21 6.55 19.29
N VAL A 733 -9.20 7.40 19.33
CA VAL A 733 -7.93 7.21 18.62
C VAL A 733 -7.01 6.28 19.41
N GLN A 734 -6.90 5.03 18.97
CA GLN A 734 -6.08 4.01 19.63
C GLN A 734 -4.64 3.95 19.11
N ASP A 735 -4.42 4.37 17.87
CA ASP A 735 -3.11 4.40 17.20
C ASP A 735 -3.12 5.47 16.11
N TYR A 736 -1.95 5.80 15.57
CA TYR A 736 -1.86 6.63 14.37
C TYR A 736 -1.92 5.72 13.13
N GLU A 737 -3.15 5.44 12.70
CA GLU A 737 -3.50 4.41 11.71
C GLU A 737 -2.89 4.66 10.32
N THR A 738 -2.54 5.92 10.01
CA THR A 738 -1.83 6.28 8.76
C THR A 738 -0.52 5.49 8.60
N LEU A 739 0.17 5.16 9.71
CA LEU A 739 1.42 4.37 9.68
C LEU A 739 1.22 2.89 9.35
N PHE A 740 -0.02 2.40 9.26
CA PHE A 740 -0.30 1.02 8.87
C PHE A 740 -0.19 0.80 7.37
N TYR A 741 -0.12 1.89 6.59
CA TYR A 741 -0.14 1.87 5.13
C TYR A 741 1.09 2.55 4.55
N PRO A 742 1.58 2.07 3.39
CA PRO A 742 2.53 2.84 2.60
C PRO A 742 1.97 4.22 2.21
N ALA A 743 2.85 5.19 1.95
CA ALA A 743 2.45 6.49 1.47
C ALA A 743 1.68 6.36 0.13
N GLY A 744 0.39 6.65 0.15
CA GLY A 744 -0.52 6.43 -0.98
C GLY A 744 -1.99 6.71 -0.60
N SER A 745 -2.93 6.30 -1.46
CA SER A 745 -4.36 6.64 -1.32
C SER A 745 -4.96 6.25 0.04
N GLU A 746 -4.66 5.05 0.56
CA GLU A 746 -5.17 4.61 1.86
C GLU A 746 -4.60 5.45 3.01
N GLY A 747 -3.29 5.74 2.97
CA GLY A 747 -2.66 6.61 3.96
C GLY A 747 -3.26 8.02 3.94
N LEU A 748 -3.50 8.60 2.75
CA LEU A 748 -4.11 9.92 2.60
C LEU A 748 -5.56 9.98 3.08
N LEU A 749 -6.37 8.97 2.75
CA LEU A 749 -7.76 8.88 3.24
C LEU A 749 -7.81 8.67 4.75
N THR A 750 -6.88 7.89 5.30
CA THR A 750 -6.73 7.72 6.75
C THR A 750 -6.33 9.03 7.42
N ASP A 751 -5.36 9.76 6.87
CA ASP A 751 -4.92 11.05 7.44
C ASP A 751 -6.05 12.10 7.44
N ALA A 752 -6.91 12.05 6.41
CA ALA A 752 -8.07 12.94 6.29
C ALA A 752 -9.09 12.75 7.42
N THR A 753 -9.23 11.56 8.01
CA THR A 753 -10.22 11.32 9.08
C THR A 753 -9.92 12.13 10.34
N TYR A 754 -8.64 12.42 10.59
CA TYR A 754 -8.20 13.26 11.72
C TYR A 754 -8.52 14.75 11.51
N THR A 755 -8.98 15.16 10.32
CA THR A 755 -9.42 16.53 10.03
C THR A 755 -10.91 16.75 10.21
N PHE A 756 -11.69 15.69 10.42
CA PHE A 756 -13.13 15.79 10.65
C PHE A 756 -13.43 16.53 11.96
N ASP A 757 -14.65 17.06 12.10
CA ASP A 757 -15.09 17.75 13.32
C ASP A 757 -15.43 16.74 14.43
N PHE A 758 -14.41 16.04 14.90
CA PHE A 758 -14.47 15.12 16.03
C PHE A 758 -13.55 15.61 17.14
N ASP A 759 -14.01 15.46 18.38
CA ASP A 759 -13.14 15.58 19.55
C ASP A 759 -12.39 14.24 19.77
N CYS A 760 -11.08 14.29 19.96
CA CYS A 760 -10.25 13.09 20.00
C CYS A 760 -10.05 12.56 21.42
N LEU A 761 -10.37 11.27 21.62
CA LEU A 761 -10.13 10.52 22.85
C LEU A 761 -8.94 9.59 22.62
N CYS A 762 -7.74 9.99 23.03
CA CYS A 762 -6.49 9.37 22.60
C CYS A 762 -5.89 8.39 23.62
N ALA A 763 -5.49 7.21 23.14
CA ALA A 763 -4.83 6.15 23.94
C ALA A 763 -3.36 6.47 24.29
N GLY A 764 -3.13 7.57 25.00
CA GLY A 764 -1.83 8.01 25.47
C GLY A 764 -1.42 9.39 24.97
N GLU A 765 -0.43 9.97 25.66
CA GLU A 765 -0.09 11.39 25.52
C GLU A 765 0.43 11.73 24.12
N TRP A 766 1.23 10.84 23.54
CA TRP A 766 1.78 11.01 22.20
C TRP A 766 0.70 11.24 21.14
N LEU A 767 -0.35 10.41 21.15
CA LEU A 767 -1.46 10.55 20.22
C LEU A 767 -2.22 11.86 20.47
N SER A 768 -2.46 12.22 21.74
CA SER A 768 -3.16 13.45 22.06
C SER A 768 -2.38 14.70 21.61
N GLY A 769 -1.06 14.70 21.77
CA GLY A 769 -0.18 15.75 21.26
C GLY A 769 -0.21 15.80 19.74
N LEU A 770 -0.13 14.64 19.07
CA LEU A 770 -0.24 14.56 17.61
C LEU A 770 -1.58 15.15 17.10
N MET A 771 -2.71 14.82 17.73
CA MET A 771 -4.02 15.34 17.34
C MET A 771 -4.13 16.86 17.54
N ARG A 772 -3.58 17.39 18.63
CA ARG A 772 -3.55 18.84 18.89
C ARG A 772 -2.62 19.58 17.95
N ASP A 773 -1.36 19.17 17.89
CA ASP A 773 -0.28 19.94 17.28
C ASP A 773 -0.30 19.84 15.76
N ARG A 774 -0.62 18.66 15.21
CA ARG A 774 -0.63 18.44 13.75
C ARG A 774 -1.99 18.68 13.13
N PHE A 775 -3.07 18.24 13.77
CA PHE A 775 -4.41 18.28 13.19
C PHE A 775 -5.30 19.38 13.78
N GLY A 776 -4.81 20.13 14.78
CA GLY A 776 -5.56 21.22 15.41
C GLY A 776 -6.87 20.76 16.04
N ARG A 777 -6.96 19.50 16.47
CA ARG A 777 -8.15 18.93 17.10
C ARG A 777 -8.08 19.11 18.62
N TRP A 778 -9.23 19.26 19.26
CA TRP A 778 -9.31 19.05 20.70
C TRP A 778 -9.01 17.58 20.99
N ALA A 779 -8.11 17.30 21.93
CA ALA A 779 -7.76 15.93 22.27
C ALA A 779 -7.41 15.78 23.75
N VAL A 780 -7.93 14.72 24.36
CA VAL A 780 -7.60 14.29 25.71
C VAL A 780 -6.88 12.94 25.67
N SER A 781 -5.90 12.78 26.55
CA SER A 781 -5.13 11.55 26.72
C SER A 781 -5.74 10.71 27.84
N TRP A 782 -5.96 9.43 27.59
CA TRP A 782 -6.29 8.44 28.61
C TRP A 782 -5.26 7.29 28.56
N PRO A 783 -4.80 6.77 29.71
CA PRO A 783 -3.76 5.75 29.71
C PRO A 783 -4.34 4.36 29.42
N LEU A 784 -3.65 3.54 28.62
CA LEU A 784 -3.88 2.10 28.61
C LEU A 784 -3.56 1.53 30.00
N ALA A 785 -4.42 0.63 30.50
CA ALA A 785 -4.25 -0.03 31.80
C ALA A 785 -4.10 -1.56 31.64
N TYR A 786 -4.01 -2.26 32.76
CA TYR A 786 -3.94 -3.72 32.84
C TYR A 786 -4.98 -4.24 33.83
N ASP A 787 -5.30 -5.52 33.73
CA ASP A 787 -6.19 -6.19 34.69
C ASP A 787 -5.40 -6.59 35.94
N ARG A 788 -5.62 -5.87 37.04
CA ARG A 788 -4.93 -6.10 38.33
C ARG A 788 -5.27 -7.46 38.95
N SER A 789 -6.43 -8.02 38.64
CA SER A 789 -6.83 -9.33 39.17
C SER A 789 -5.99 -10.46 38.59
N VAL A 790 -5.48 -10.28 37.37
CA VAL A 790 -4.64 -11.25 36.65
C VAL A 790 -3.17 -10.89 36.74
N TYR A 791 -2.83 -9.66 36.35
CA TYR A 791 -1.45 -9.17 36.33
C TYR A 791 -1.16 -8.41 37.61
N ASN A 792 -0.51 -9.11 38.52
CA ASN A 792 -0.02 -8.60 39.78
C ASN A 792 1.30 -9.29 40.13
N LEU A 793 2.03 -8.70 41.07
CA LEU A 793 3.19 -9.33 41.69
C LEU A 793 2.71 -10.46 42.60
N ASP A 794 3.39 -11.60 42.54
CA ASP A 794 3.17 -12.73 43.44
C ASP A 794 4.54 -13.11 44.00
N ASP A 795 4.70 -12.90 45.32
CA ASP A 795 5.97 -12.98 46.02
C ASP A 795 6.50 -14.42 46.16
N CYS A 796 5.73 -15.43 45.73
CA CYS A 796 6.07 -16.85 45.89
C CYS A 796 6.82 -17.48 44.70
N ILE A 797 7.16 -16.72 43.65
CA ILE A 797 7.71 -17.27 42.40
C ILE A 797 9.18 -16.88 42.20
N GLU A 798 10.06 -17.88 42.12
CA GLU A 798 11.46 -17.69 41.74
C GLU A 798 11.59 -17.30 40.26
N ARG A 799 12.31 -16.21 40.00
CA ARG A 799 12.50 -15.65 38.66
C ARG A 799 13.78 -16.19 38.03
N SER A 800 13.70 -16.55 36.74
CA SER A 800 14.87 -16.92 35.94
C SER A 800 15.85 -15.75 35.82
N THR A 801 17.13 -16.07 35.66
CA THR A 801 18.20 -15.09 35.40
C THR A 801 18.51 -14.91 33.91
N ASN A 802 18.04 -15.82 33.04
CA ASN A 802 18.45 -15.87 31.64
C ASN A 802 17.30 -16.06 30.63
N ARG A 803 16.04 -16.13 31.07
CA ARG A 803 14.88 -16.29 30.19
C ARG A 803 14.31 -14.96 29.73
N VAL A 804 14.10 -14.81 28.42
CA VAL A 804 13.51 -13.63 27.80
C VAL A 804 12.11 -13.96 27.30
N ALA A 805 11.08 -13.30 27.84
CA ALA A 805 9.71 -13.40 27.32
C ALA A 805 9.53 -12.40 26.18
N PHE A 806 9.33 -12.85 24.95
CA PHE A 806 9.26 -11.99 23.78
C PHE A 806 7.90 -12.07 23.07
N TYR A 807 7.20 -10.93 23.04
CA TYR A 807 5.96 -10.76 22.31
C TYR A 807 6.18 -10.74 20.78
N ALA A 808 5.91 -11.86 20.13
CA ALA A 808 6.28 -12.15 18.74
C ALA A 808 5.07 -12.24 17.78
N ARG A 809 4.19 -11.23 17.80
CA ARG A 809 3.04 -11.17 16.87
C ARG A 809 3.44 -10.62 15.49
N PHE A 810 4.03 -11.47 14.66
CA PHE A 810 4.60 -11.09 13.35
C PHE A 810 3.55 -10.66 12.31
N ALA A 811 2.30 -11.12 12.41
CA ALA A 811 1.21 -10.70 11.52
C ALA A 811 0.88 -9.19 11.62
N THR A 812 1.39 -8.50 12.65
CA THR A 812 1.28 -7.05 12.81
C THR A 812 2.68 -6.41 12.70
N PRO A 813 3.04 -5.83 11.53
CA PRO A 813 4.40 -5.34 11.27
C PRO A 813 4.93 -4.35 12.31
N ARG A 814 4.03 -3.55 12.93
CA ARG A 814 4.38 -2.63 14.02
C ARG A 814 4.99 -3.30 15.26
N ARG A 815 4.94 -4.63 15.38
CA ARG A 815 5.59 -5.40 16.47
C ARG A 815 7.05 -5.75 16.22
N ALA A 816 7.58 -5.43 15.03
CA ALA A 816 9.01 -5.51 14.71
C ALA A 816 9.68 -6.82 15.16
N VAL A 817 8.98 -7.95 15.00
CA VAL A 817 9.41 -9.26 15.51
C VAL A 817 10.74 -9.66 14.89
N GLU A 818 10.92 -9.33 13.61
CA GLU A 818 12.11 -9.56 12.83
C GLU A 818 13.34 -8.88 13.43
N LEU A 819 13.21 -7.62 13.88
CA LEU A 819 14.30 -6.89 14.51
C LEU A 819 14.72 -7.55 15.83
N GLY A 820 13.74 -8.01 16.62
CA GLY A 820 14.01 -8.75 17.85
C GLY A 820 14.69 -10.09 17.58
N MET A 821 14.26 -10.85 16.58
CA MET A 821 14.91 -12.12 16.22
C MET A 821 16.36 -11.91 15.77
N MET A 822 16.63 -10.87 14.97
CA MET A 822 18.01 -10.50 14.61
C MET A 822 18.86 -10.12 15.83
N ALA A 823 18.27 -9.44 16.81
CA ALA A 823 18.95 -9.10 18.06
C ALA A 823 19.29 -10.36 18.88
N LEU A 824 18.38 -11.34 18.95
CA LEU A 824 18.64 -12.63 19.60
C LEU A 824 19.76 -13.42 18.89
N ASP A 825 19.84 -13.38 17.56
CA ASP A 825 20.95 -13.96 16.81
C ASP A 825 22.30 -13.30 17.18
N ILE A 826 22.32 -11.97 17.36
CA ILE A 826 23.51 -11.24 17.84
C ILE A 826 23.88 -11.65 19.26
N LEU A 827 22.93 -11.81 20.18
CA LEU A 827 23.21 -12.29 21.54
C LEU A 827 23.86 -13.67 21.53
N ARG A 828 23.37 -14.57 20.67
CA ARG A 828 23.95 -15.91 20.49
C ARG A 828 25.39 -15.81 19.98
N GLU A 829 25.64 -14.96 18.98
CA GLU A 829 26.99 -14.75 18.42
C GLU A 829 27.97 -14.18 19.45
N ARG A 830 27.48 -13.37 20.39
CA ARG A 830 28.26 -12.86 21.54
C ARG A 830 28.49 -13.91 22.63
N GLY A 831 27.89 -15.10 22.52
CA GLY A 831 27.99 -16.14 23.54
C GLY A 831 27.22 -15.84 24.83
N VAL A 832 26.21 -14.96 24.77
CA VAL A 832 25.35 -14.67 25.92
C VAL A 832 24.51 -15.91 26.23
N ASN A 833 24.45 -16.32 27.50
CA ASN A 833 23.61 -17.43 27.93
C ASN A 833 22.17 -16.95 28.10
N PHE A 834 21.28 -17.32 27.20
CA PHE A 834 19.85 -16.99 27.29
C PHE A 834 18.96 -18.10 26.70
N GLU A 835 17.70 -18.11 27.12
CA GLU A 835 16.63 -18.85 26.46
C GLU A 835 15.45 -17.89 26.19
N VAL A 836 14.64 -18.20 25.18
CA VAL A 836 13.55 -17.31 24.76
C VAL A 836 12.20 -18.01 24.87
N ASP A 837 11.23 -17.35 25.48
CA ASP A 837 9.83 -17.74 25.48
C ASP A 837 9.07 -16.80 24.54
N PHE A 838 8.78 -17.27 23.32
CA PHE A 838 7.96 -16.52 22.36
C PHE A 838 6.48 -16.68 22.69
N PHE A 839 5.71 -15.59 22.56
CA PHE A 839 4.27 -15.63 22.73
C PHE A 839 3.56 -14.54 21.91
N GLY A 840 2.26 -14.68 21.72
CA GLY A 840 1.39 -13.71 21.03
C GLY A 840 0.97 -14.09 19.61
N ALA A 841 1.62 -15.09 19.01
CA ALA A 841 1.24 -15.77 17.78
C ALA A 841 1.94 -17.13 17.71
N ASP A 842 1.35 -18.09 16.99
CA ASP A 842 2.01 -19.35 16.64
C ASP A 842 3.04 -19.07 15.54
N LEU A 843 4.32 -19.23 15.86
CA LEU A 843 5.43 -19.04 14.92
C LEU A 843 5.69 -20.29 14.08
N GLY A 844 5.16 -21.43 14.49
CA GLY A 844 5.50 -22.73 13.94
C GLY A 844 6.98 -23.10 14.15
N PRO A 845 7.47 -24.13 13.44
CA PRO A 845 8.84 -24.62 13.59
C PRO A 845 9.85 -23.62 13.02
N ILE A 846 10.47 -22.81 13.89
CA ILE A 846 11.55 -21.90 13.50
C ILE A 846 12.93 -22.53 13.76
N LYS A 847 13.83 -22.46 12.78
CA LYS A 847 15.22 -22.93 12.95
C LYS A 847 16.07 -21.82 13.53
N ARG A 848 16.44 -21.93 14.80
CA ARG A 848 17.28 -20.95 15.50
C ARG A 848 18.44 -21.64 16.23
N GLY A 849 19.57 -20.94 16.31
CA GLY A 849 20.79 -21.44 16.97
C GLY A 849 20.81 -21.23 18.49
N TYR A 850 19.70 -20.79 19.09
CA TYR A 850 19.53 -20.59 20.52
C TYR A 850 18.29 -21.36 21.00
N ARG A 851 18.22 -21.66 22.31
CA ARG A 851 17.07 -22.37 22.89
C ARG A 851 15.86 -21.45 22.96
N TYR A 852 14.72 -21.97 22.54
CA TYR A 852 13.46 -21.25 22.66
C TYR A 852 12.28 -22.20 22.92
N ILE A 853 11.19 -21.65 23.43
CA ILE A 853 9.86 -22.25 23.48
C ILE A 853 8.91 -21.29 22.78
N ASP A 854 8.10 -21.79 21.86
CA ASP A 854 6.97 -21.05 21.31
C ASP A 854 5.70 -21.45 22.06
N HIS A 855 5.11 -20.48 22.77
CA HIS A 855 3.87 -20.66 23.52
C HIS A 855 2.62 -20.36 22.68
N GLY A 856 2.76 -19.83 21.47
CA GLY A 856 1.64 -19.39 20.66
C GLY A 856 0.82 -18.30 21.34
N VAL A 857 -0.51 -18.43 21.31
CA VAL A 857 -1.43 -17.53 22.02
C VAL A 857 -1.78 -18.12 23.39
N LEU A 858 -1.35 -17.45 24.46
CA LEU A 858 -1.62 -17.83 25.84
C LEU A 858 -2.84 -17.07 26.40
N ASP A 859 -3.57 -17.71 27.31
CA ASP A 859 -4.55 -17.03 28.15
C ASP A 859 -3.87 -16.12 29.18
N ALA A 860 -4.64 -15.18 29.73
CA ALA A 860 -4.11 -14.13 30.61
C ALA A 860 -3.44 -14.69 31.89
N GLY A 861 -3.95 -15.79 32.44
CA GLY A 861 -3.36 -16.43 33.63
C GLY A 861 -2.01 -17.06 33.34
N ARG A 862 -1.87 -17.76 32.20
CA ARG A 862 -0.59 -18.31 31.75
C ARG A 862 0.40 -17.22 31.34
N LEU A 863 -0.06 -16.13 30.74
CA LEU A 863 0.77 -14.95 30.45
C LEU A 863 1.33 -14.34 31.73
N ALA A 864 0.51 -14.11 32.76
CA ALA A 864 0.97 -13.61 34.04
C ALA A 864 2.05 -14.52 34.67
N GLN A 865 1.87 -15.84 34.60
CA GLN A 865 2.88 -16.80 35.07
C GLN A 865 4.19 -16.72 34.29
N LEU A 866 4.12 -16.59 32.96
CA LEU A 866 5.30 -16.39 32.11
C LEU A 866 6.03 -15.10 32.52
N TYR A 867 5.29 -14.00 32.68
CA TYR A 867 5.87 -12.70 33.03
C TYR A 867 6.53 -12.71 34.41
N ARG A 868 5.95 -13.38 35.41
CA ARG A 868 6.54 -13.50 36.76
C ARG A 868 7.84 -14.32 36.78
N ARG A 869 8.01 -15.26 35.84
CA ARG A 869 9.15 -16.18 35.79
C ARG A 869 10.31 -15.70 34.90
N ALA A 870 10.05 -14.91 33.86
CA ALA A 870 11.09 -14.46 32.93
C ALA A 870 12.05 -13.46 33.57
N ALA A 871 13.30 -13.39 33.09
CA ALA A 871 14.30 -12.42 33.52
C ALA A 871 14.05 -11.03 32.93
N ALA A 872 13.69 -10.98 31.65
CA ALA A 872 13.40 -9.75 30.91
C ALA A 872 12.23 -9.97 29.93
N GLY A 873 11.42 -8.94 29.74
CA GLY A 873 10.31 -8.89 28.80
C GLY A 873 10.68 -8.05 27.59
N VAL A 874 10.35 -8.51 26.39
CA VAL A 874 10.55 -7.78 25.14
C VAL A 874 9.19 -7.58 24.49
N VAL A 875 8.83 -6.33 24.29
CA VAL A 875 7.60 -5.92 23.60
C VAL A 875 7.95 -4.71 22.77
N PHE A 876 7.75 -4.82 21.46
CA PHE A 876 8.02 -3.69 20.56
C PHE A 876 6.74 -3.06 20.04
N SER A 877 6.79 -1.74 19.91
CA SER A 877 5.82 -0.99 19.13
C SER A 877 6.50 0.10 18.30
N ALA A 878 6.37 -0.01 16.97
CA ALA A 878 6.85 0.99 16.04
C ALA A 878 5.83 2.14 15.79
N THR A 879 4.62 2.04 16.35
CA THR A 879 3.56 3.05 16.32
C THR A 879 3.19 3.45 17.76
N ASN A 880 1.92 3.51 18.17
CA ASN A 880 1.57 3.71 19.58
C ASN A 880 1.98 2.51 20.48
N HIS A 881 2.25 2.74 21.76
CA HIS A 881 2.69 1.73 22.71
C HIS A 881 1.71 0.55 22.89
N SER A 882 2.21 -0.61 23.34
CA SER A 882 1.36 -1.76 23.70
C SER A 882 0.88 -1.65 25.15
N LEU A 883 -0.28 -2.25 25.43
CA LEU A 883 -0.70 -2.51 26.81
C LEU A 883 0.17 -3.59 27.48
N VAL A 884 0.77 -4.48 26.68
CA VAL A 884 1.59 -5.62 27.14
C VAL A 884 2.77 -5.15 28.01
N ASN A 885 3.33 -3.97 27.72
CA ASN A 885 4.38 -3.34 28.52
C ASN A 885 3.95 -3.22 29.99
N LYS A 886 2.72 -2.75 30.21
CA LYS A 886 2.18 -2.51 31.55
C LYS A 886 1.78 -3.81 32.24
N GLU A 887 1.28 -4.80 31.49
CA GLU A 887 1.04 -6.15 32.02
C GLU A 887 2.34 -6.80 32.53
N MET A 888 3.43 -6.71 31.75
CA MET A 888 4.76 -7.19 32.13
C MET A 888 5.26 -6.46 33.39
N MET A 889 5.22 -5.13 33.39
CA MET A 889 5.65 -4.30 34.53
C MET A 889 4.85 -4.63 35.80
N ALA A 890 3.53 -4.84 35.69
CA ALA A 890 2.66 -5.19 36.81
C ALA A 890 2.97 -6.57 37.41
N CYS A 891 3.52 -7.48 36.61
CA CYS A 891 4.08 -8.76 37.07
C CYS A 891 5.53 -8.66 37.54
N GLY A 892 6.09 -7.45 37.65
CA GLY A 892 7.46 -7.19 38.07
C GLY A 892 8.51 -7.62 37.04
N LEU A 893 8.17 -7.73 35.77
CA LEU A 893 9.11 -8.06 34.70
C LEU A 893 9.74 -6.78 34.15
N PRO A 894 11.07 -6.62 34.20
CA PRO A 894 11.77 -5.54 33.51
C PRO A 894 11.55 -5.61 32.00
N VAL A 895 11.16 -4.49 31.41
CA VAL A 895 10.72 -4.43 30.01
C VAL A 895 11.77 -3.75 29.13
N VAL A 896 11.93 -4.29 27.92
CA VAL A 896 12.65 -3.67 26.79
C VAL A 896 11.63 -3.33 25.70
N ASP A 897 11.61 -2.07 25.28
CA ASP A 897 10.85 -1.58 24.10
C ASP A 897 11.74 -0.62 23.28
N LEU A 898 11.31 -0.25 22.08
CA LEU A 898 12.05 0.61 21.17
C LEU A 898 12.12 2.05 21.68
N ASP A 899 13.27 2.67 21.47
CA ASP A 899 13.54 4.10 21.70
C ASP A 899 13.01 4.94 20.53
N VAL A 900 11.69 5.15 20.51
CA VAL A 900 10.98 5.95 19.51
C VAL A 900 10.16 7.04 20.20
N GLU A 901 9.70 8.01 19.42
CA GLU A 901 8.97 9.17 19.95
C GLU A 901 7.73 8.76 20.75
N SER A 902 6.97 7.79 20.23
CA SER A 902 5.72 7.32 20.82
C SER A 902 5.89 6.66 22.19
N THR A 903 6.97 5.90 22.39
CA THR A 903 7.27 5.26 23.68
C THR A 903 7.86 6.27 24.67
N ARG A 904 8.75 7.17 24.21
CA ARG A 904 9.35 8.24 25.05
C ARG A 904 8.33 9.23 25.59
N ALA A 905 7.29 9.52 24.84
CA ALA A 905 6.22 10.42 25.27
C ALA A 905 5.33 9.82 26.38
N ILE A 906 5.43 8.51 26.62
CA ILE A 906 4.50 7.78 27.51
C ILE A 906 5.21 7.20 28.72
N PHE A 907 6.41 6.64 28.55
CA PHE A 907 7.14 5.99 29.62
C PHE A 907 8.28 6.89 30.13
N PRO A 908 8.37 7.10 31.46
CA PRO A 908 9.54 7.71 32.06
C PRO A 908 10.83 6.99 31.67
N ALA A 909 11.93 7.74 31.56
CA ALA A 909 13.23 7.22 31.10
C ALA A 909 13.76 6.03 31.94
N ASP A 910 13.29 5.88 33.17
CA ASP A 910 13.75 4.88 34.13
C ASP A 910 12.70 3.81 34.50
N SER A 911 11.51 3.82 33.88
CA SER A 911 10.49 2.78 34.09
C SER A 911 10.67 1.57 33.17
N MET A 912 11.49 1.69 32.13
CA MET A 912 11.68 0.72 31.06
C MET A 912 13.08 0.87 30.45
N THR A 913 13.63 -0.22 29.91
CA THR A 913 14.87 -0.15 29.12
C THR A 913 14.55 0.20 27.66
N PHE A 914 14.93 1.40 27.24
CA PHE A 914 14.79 1.83 25.85
C PHE A 914 15.92 1.27 24.98
N ALA A 915 15.55 0.51 23.95
CA ALA A 915 16.45 -0.06 22.96
C ALA A 915 16.49 0.78 21.69
N LYS A 916 17.68 1.16 21.21
CA LYS A 916 17.79 1.77 19.87
C LYS A 916 17.17 0.83 18.83
N PRO A 917 16.37 1.33 17.86
CA PRO A 917 15.61 0.51 16.91
C PRO A 917 16.50 -0.10 15.81
N THR A 918 17.49 -0.88 16.24
CA THR A 918 18.46 -1.60 15.44
C THR A 918 18.73 -2.95 16.11
N PRO A 919 19.05 -4.03 15.37
CA PRO A 919 19.32 -5.33 15.97
C PRO A 919 20.40 -5.28 17.07
N ALA A 920 21.50 -4.55 16.82
CA ALA A 920 22.58 -4.40 17.80
C ALA A 920 22.13 -3.63 19.06
N GLY A 921 21.40 -2.53 18.89
CA GLY A 921 20.91 -1.74 20.02
C GLY A 921 19.88 -2.48 20.89
N ILE A 922 19.04 -3.31 20.26
CA ILE A 922 18.13 -4.22 20.98
C ILE A 922 18.92 -5.30 21.73
N ALA A 923 19.92 -5.90 21.08
CA ALA A 923 20.78 -6.90 21.73
C ALA A 923 21.51 -6.31 22.95
N ASP A 924 22.06 -5.10 22.82
CA ASP A 924 22.73 -4.41 23.93
C ASP A 924 21.80 -4.17 25.12
N ALA A 925 20.54 -3.81 24.86
CA ALA A 925 19.54 -3.59 25.90
C ALA A 925 19.15 -4.88 26.63
N ILE A 926 18.86 -5.95 25.88
CA ILE A 926 18.54 -7.27 26.45
C ILE A 926 19.73 -7.78 27.26
N GLN A 927 20.94 -7.76 26.67
CA GLN A 927 22.16 -8.23 27.32
C GLN A 927 22.41 -7.50 28.64
N ARG A 928 22.24 -6.17 28.68
CA ARG A 928 22.41 -5.38 29.90
C ARG A 928 21.54 -5.89 31.05
N LEU A 929 20.28 -6.20 30.79
CA LEU A 929 19.36 -6.73 31.81
C LEU A 929 19.68 -8.16 32.24
N LEU A 930 20.25 -8.97 31.35
CA LEU A 930 20.69 -10.33 31.68
C LEU A 930 21.97 -10.29 32.53
N ASP A 931 22.95 -9.48 32.14
CA ASP A 931 24.28 -9.42 32.75
C ASP A 931 24.31 -8.63 34.08
N GLN A 932 23.36 -7.72 34.33
CA GLN A 932 23.38 -6.81 35.48
C GLN A 932 22.15 -6.98 36.39
N PRO A 933 22.21 -7.85 37.42
CA PRO A 933 21.11 -8.08 38.35
C PRO A 933 20.62 -6.80 39.06
N VAL A 934 21.53 -5.91 39.45
CA VAL A 934 21.20 -4.65 40.13
C VAL A 934 20.35 -3.74 39.24
N GLU A 935 20.70 -3.64 37.96
CA GLU A 935 19.93 -2.83 37.01
C GLU A 935 18.55 -3.47 36.73
N ARG A 936 18.51 -4.81 36.65
CA ARG A 936 17.26 -5.56 36.50
C ARG A 936 16.30 -5.34 37.68
N ASP A 937 16.81 -5.39 38.91
CA ASP A 937 16.02 -5.14 40.13
C ASP A 937 15.52 -3.70 40.20
N ARG A 938 16.39 -2.74 39.84
CA ARG A 938 16.01 -1.32 39.75
C ARG A 938 14.89 -1.11 38.72
N MET A 939 15.02 -1.66 37.51
CA MET A 939 14.00 -1.54 36.46
C MET A 939 12.68 -2.19 36.86
N ARG A 940 12.71 -3.30 37.60
CA ARG A 940 11.51 -3.91 38.18
C ARG A 940 10.80 -2.96 39.13
N GLU A 941 11.52 -2.39 40.10
CA GLU A 941 10.94 -1.49 41.11
C GLU A 941 10.34 -0.25 40.47
N ARG A 942 11.06 0.38 39.54
CA ARG A 942 10.57 1.56 38.81
C ARG A 942 9.40 1.25 37.90
N GLY A 943 9.40 0.09 37.24
CA GLY A 943 8.28 -0.38 36.43
C GLY A 943 7.01 -0.61 37.26
N LEU A 944 7.13 -1.27 38.43
CA LEU A 944 6.03 -1.51 39.36
C LEU A 944 5.46 -0.20 39.91
N ASP A 945 6.33 0.70 40.37
CA ASP A 945 5.95 2.02 40.88
C ASP A 945 5.16 2.81 39.82
N TYR A 946 5.69 2.86 38.59
CA TYR A 946 5.04 3.53 37.47
C TYR A 946 3.65 2.97 37.19
N VAL A 947 3.47 1.64 37.17
CA VAL A 947 2.18 1.06 36.77
C VAL A 947 1.14 0.99 37.89
N SER A 948 1.56 1.15 39.15
CA SER A 948 0.69 1.03 40.34
C SER A 948 -0.53 1.96 40.33
N GLY A 949 -0.47 3.08 39.59
CA GLY A 949 -1.55 4.06 39.45
C GLY A 949 -2.58 3.77 38.36
N PHE A 950 -2.33 2.82 37.43
CA PHE A 950 -3.23 2.63 36.29
C PHE A 950 -4.38 1.67 36.59
N SER A 951 -5.59 2.05 36.22
CA SER A 951 -6.76 1.18 36.23
C SER A 951 -7.68 1.52 35.05
N TRP A 952 -8.40 0.52 34.54
CA TRP A 952 -9.36 0.73 33.44
C TRP A 952 -10.52 1.64 33.86
N GLU A 953 -10.91 1.60 35.14
CA GLU A 953 -11.92 2.51 35.70
C GLU A 953 -11.45 3.96 35.61
N THR A 954 -10.21 4.26 36.01
CA THR A 954 -9.64 5.62 35.92
C THR A 954 -9.59 6.10 34.47
N SER A 955 -9.16 5.25 33.53
CA SER A 955 -9.15 5.60 32.10
C SER A 955 -10.56 5.87 31.57
N ALA A 956 -11.54 5.07 31.98
CA ALA A 956 -12.93 5.27 31.59
C ALA A 956 -13.52 6.56 32.19
N ARG A 957 -13.17 6.93 33.44
CA ARG A 957 -13.58 8.20 34.04
C ARG A 957 -13.04 9.41 33.28
N ILE A 958 -11.79 9.36 32.81
CA ILE A 958 -11.24 10.43 31.95
C ILE A 958 -12.05 10.58 30.66
N VAL A 959 -12.42 9.44 30.05
CA VAL A 959 -13.27 9.44 28.84
C VAL A 959 -14.66 10.00 29.15
N GLU A 960 -15.29 9.56 30.23
CA GLU A 960 -16.61 10.05 30.67
C GLU A 960 -16.62 11.57 30.87
N GLU A 961 -15.67 12.11 31.63
CA GLU A 961 -15.60 13.55 31.91
C GLU A 961 -15.36 14.35 30.63
N ALA A 962 -14.54 13.84 29.72
CA ALA A 962 -14.36 14.42 28.39
C ALA A 962 -15.66 14.44 27.57
N LEU A 963 -16.44 13.36 27.58
CA LEU A 963 -17.74 13.33 26.91
C LEU A 963 -18.67 14.41 27.49
N LYS A 964 -18.80 14.46 28.83
CA LYS A 964 -19.67 15.44 29.53
C LYS A 964 -19.26 16.88 29.21
N GLU A 965 -17.96 17.21 29.31
CA GLU A 965 -17.42 18.54 29.02
C GLU A 965 -17.77 19.00 27.60
N ARG A 966 -17.48 18.14 26.62
CA ARG A 966 -17.60 18.49 25.20
C ARG A 966 -19.05 18.56 24.73
N ILE A 967 -19.92 17.72 25.28
CA ILE A 967 -21.37 17.79 25.05
C ILE A 967 -21.93 19.08 25.66
N ALA A 968 -21.55 19.45 26.88
CA ALA A 968 -22.00 20.68 27.53
C ALA A 968 -21.60 21.92 26.70
N LEU A 969 -20.37 21.97 26.19
CA LEU A 969 -19.91 23.06 25.33
C LEU A 969 -20.69 23.15 24.02
N ALA A 970 -20.98 22.02 23.37
CA ALA A 970 -21.77 21.99 22.14
C ALA A 970 -23.18 22.58 22.34
N LEU A 971 -23.84 22.24 23.46
CA LEU A 971 -25.15 22.81 23.80
C LEU A 971 -25.10 24.33 24.00
N THR A 972 -24.05 24.84 24.65
CA THR A 972 -23.92 26.31 24.85
C THR A 972 -23.68 27.06 23.55
N ALA A 973 -22.99 26.45 22.58
CA ALA A 973 -22.72 27.06 21.29
C ALA A 973 -23.96 27.11 20.38
N GLU A 974 -24.89 26.15 20.49
CA GLU A 974 -26.17 26.20 19.76
C GLU A 974 -27.17 27.23 20.33
N MET A 975 -27.01 27.60 21.61
CA MET A 975 -27.86 28.61 22.26
C MET A 975 -27.40 30.05 22.03
N ALA A 976 -26.15 30.26 21.59
CA ALA A 976 -25.55 31.56 21.31
C ALA A 976 -25.66 31.91 19.82
#